data_AF-A0A842KH97-F1
#
_entry.id   AF-A0A842KH97-F1
#
_cell.length_a   1.000
_cell.length_b   1.000
_cell.length_c   1.000
_cell.angle_alpha   90.00
_cell.angle_beta   90.00
_cell.angle_gamma   90.00
#
_symmetry.space_group_name_H-M   'P 1'
#
loop_
_entity.id
_entity.type
_entity.pdbx_description
1 polymer ?
#
loop_
_entity_poly.entity_id
_entity_poly.type
_entity_poly.pdbx_seq_one_letter_code
_entity_poly.pdbx_strand_id
1 'polypeptide(L)'
;MSEKCPQCNGKGYIVTSSRKCPECKGSGKSKSIDFMKLSEKDVASFLSSGSVCLKCGGTGDIEEKDPCKKCNGKGILYTCKTCGASIDQLLNEEEICEGCGKKQVVYKLDDSCTIDEIEIGKLYHCVVSSNVTFGTFVDINSKLRGLIHSSNIKETPKIGDSLVVSVKEIRNNNKLDLLPRNISSYQTVEVEKELPEVNSSKLSENVGKTVRVHGEVIQVKQTAGPTIFTVDDETGQISAAAFESAGERAYPNIDADMIVSITGEVQLRGDTIQLEVSSMKRLTGDKEKVIRSRIEDAIDIRAEPHDTKFLVKSDVLEKLRPAMKQVAKEIRKAVIKSKPILLRHHADADGMTAAVAIERAILPLIRQVNGPDGEYYFYKRAPSKAPFYELTDVTRDVSFALEDRVRHGQKMPLVVSVDNGSTLEDLPSFRIAHVYNIDMVVVDHHHPDKEVDEFLKAHVNPAHVGGDYSITAGMLCTEIARMINPDVESEILHLPAVAAVGDRADSEEARDYIKLVSDRYSLQDLKDMALALDYAAYWLKFSSGKGIVDDILDLGDHDTHRKLVRLFCEQANGLINEQLEACMAHVKVQKLPNGALLNVLDIENHAHKFTFPPPGKTSGEVHDRLCKKYEGLPVVTLGYGPDFAVIRSKSVRMNIPQMVRELHDEIEGGGVNGGGHLVVGSIKFVEGMRTQVLSKLAEKIGAAEVE
;
A
#
# COMPACT_ATOMS: atom_id res chain seq x y z
N MET A 1 11.37 29.51 -21.67
CA MET A 1 12.51 28.65 -21.29
C MET A 1 13.49 28.76 -22.44
N SER A 2 14.69 29.28 -22.16
CA SER A 2 15.76 29.36 -23.15
C SER A 2 16.40 27.99 -23.29
N GLU A 3 16.32 27.40 -24.48
CA GLU A 3 16.94 26.09 -24.74
C GLU A 3 18.32 26.27 -25.37
N LYS A 4 19.26 25.41 -24.94
CA LYS A 4 20.57 25.34 -25.58
C LYS A 4 20.38 24.94 -27.04
N CYS A 5 20.97 25.71 -27.95
CA CYS A 5 20.88 25.39 -29.36
C CYS A 5 21.45 23.98 -29.60
N PRO A 6 20.65 23.02 -30.10
CA PRO A 6 21.08 21.62 -30.21
C PRO A 6 22.19 21.44 -31.24
N GLN A 7 22.36 22.37 -32.18
CA GLN A 7 23.38 22.27 -33.23
C GLN A 7 24.78 22.67 -32.76
N CYS A 8 24.90 23.62 -31.82
CA CYS A 8 26.19 24.01 -31.23
C CYS A 8 26.31 23.62 -29.75
N ASN A 9 25.34 22.89 -29.22
CA ASN A 9 25.24 22.45 -27.83
C ASN A 9 25.48 23.59 -26.81
N GLY A 10 24.92 24.79 -27.08
CA GLY A 10 25.11 25.97 -26.24
C GLY A 10 26.33 26.84 -26.54
N LYS A 11 27.26 26.41 -27.41
CA LYS A 11 28.55 27.11 -27.63
C LYS A 11 28.48 28.32 -28.54
N GLY A 12 27.43 28.47 -29.36
CA GLY A 12 27.29 29.56 -30.33
C GLY A 12 28.11 29.40 -31.61
N TYR A 13 29.09 28.50 -31.65
CA TYR A 13 29.93 28.22 -32.82
C TYR A 13 30.07 26.71 -33.05
N ILE A 14 30.47 26.35 -34.27
CA ILE A 14 30.80 24.98 -34.67
C ILE A 14 32.26 24.98 -35.09
N VAL A 15 33.04 24.02 -34.59
CA VAL A 15 34.45 23.84 -34.97
C VAL A 15 34.48 23.17 -36.34
N THR A 16 34.97 23.87 -37.35
CA THR A 16 34.99 23.40 -38.75
C THR A 16 36.29 22.70 -39.11
N SER A 17 37.40 23.04 -38.45
CA SER A 17 38.63 22.28 -38.54
C SER A 17 39.46 22.43 -37.26
N SER A 18 40.23 21.40 -36.92
CA SER A 18 41.24 21.47 -35.86
C SER A 18 42.58 21.07 -36.46
N ARG A 19 43.58 21.93 -36.30
CA ARG A 19 44.94 21.66 -36.76
C ARG A 19 45.92 21.68 -35.60
N LYS A 20 46.90 20.78 -35.65
CA LYS A 20 47.98 20.75 -34.66
C LYS A 20 48.70 22.08 -34.62
N CYS A 21 48.87 22.61 -33.41
CA CYS A 21 49.55 23.88 -33.20
C CYS A 21 50.97 23.78 -33.78
N PRO A 22 51.35 24.64 -34.73
CA PRO A 22 52.60 24.50 -35.46
C PRO A 22 53.83 24.73 -34.55
N GLU A 23 53.68 25.43 -33.42
CA GLU A 23 54.78 25.73 -32.51
C GLU A 23 55.09 24.61 -31.53
N CYS A 24 54.07 23.96 -30.96
CA CYS A 24 54.28 22.82 -30.05
C CYS A 24 54.12 21.45 -30.75
N LYS A 25 53.74 21.44 -32.03
CA LYS A 25 53.47 20.23 -32.83
C LYS A 25 52.49 19.27 -32.14
N GLY A 26 51.50 19.80 -31.43
CA GLY A 26 50.51 19.00 -30.68
C GLY A 26 50.86 18.72 -29.21
N SER A 27 52.03 19.15 -28.70
CA SER A 27 52.43 18.83 -27.32
C SER A 27 51.86 19.77 -26.25
N GLY A 28 51.32 20.93 -26.64
CA GLY A 28 50.87 21.97 -25.72
C GLY A 28 52.00 22.69 -24.97
N LYS A 29 53.27 22.29 -25.15
CA LYS A 29 54.43 22.82 -24.40
C LYS A 29 55.46 23.49 -25.31
N SER A 30 56.02 24.61 -24.88
CA SER A 30 57.01 25.37 -25.67
C SER A 30 58.40 24.70 -25.59
N LYS A 31 59.17 24.67 -26.69
CA LYS A 31 60.46 23.96 -26.77
C LYS A 31 61.72 24.83 -26.63
N SER A 32 61.60 26.14 -26.47
CA SER A 32 62.76 27.01 -26.25
C SER A 32 62.32 28.34 -25.65
N ILE A 33 62.83 28.67 -24.46
CA ILE A 33 62.68 30.00 -23.86
C ILE A 33 64.08 30.51 -23.49
N ASP A 34 64.32 31.77 -23.85
CA ASP A 34 65.54 32.51 -23.56
C ASP A 34 65.50 33.04 -22.12
N PHE A 35 66.39 32.53 -21.26
CA PHE A 35 66.34 32.72 -19.80
C PHE A 35 66.60 34.16 -19.34
N MET A 36 67.15 35.04 -20.20
CA MET A 36 67.49 36.41 -19.81
C MET A 36 66.29 37.39 -19.77
N LYS A 37 65.06 36.95 -20.08
CA LYS A 37 63.88 37.83 -20.18
C LYS A 37 62.78 37.60 -19.14
N LEU A 38 62.98 36.72 -18.16
CA LEU A 38 61.95 36.37 -17.18
C LEU A 38 62.08 37.18 -15.89
N SER A 39 60.95 37.63 -15.34
CA SER A 39 60.90 38.27 -14.03
C SER A 39 60.90 37.21 -12.90
N GLU A 40 61.29 37.57 -11.67
CA GLU A 40 61.34 36.62 -10.53
C GLU A 40 60.01 35.88 -10.26
N LYS A 41 58.86 36.51 -10.57
CA LYS A 41 57.54 35.87 -10.43
C LYS A 41 57.29 34.79 -11.49
N ASP A 42 57.86 34.94 -12.68
CA ASP A 42 57.67 34.00 -13.79
C ASP A 42 58.49 32.71 -13.60
N VAL A 43 59.61 32.79 -12.87
CA VAL A 43 60.48 31.64 -12.55
C VAL A 43 59.78 30.66 -11.60
N ALA A 44 59.02 31.16 -10.62
CA ALA A 44 58.29 30.33 -9.65
C ALA A 44 57.09 29.59 -10.27
N SER A 45 56.39 30.23 -11.22
CA SER A 45 55.33 29.59 -12.02
C SER A 45 55.90 28.51 -12.95
N PHE A 46 57.09 28.75 -13.51
CA PHE A 46 57.73 27.82 -14.44
C PHE A 46 58.13 26.49 -13.79
N LEU A 47 58.67 26.54 -12.56
CA LEU A 47 59.11 25.37 -11.80
C LEU A 47 57.94 24.48 -11.34
N SER A 48 56.72 25.02 -11.23
CA SER A 48 55.56 24.31 -10.69
C SER A 48 54.64 23.68 -11.75
N SER A 49 54.58 24.21 -12.98
CA SER A 49 53.58 23.78 -13.98
C SER A 49 54.09 23.58 -15.41
N GLY A 50 55.37 23.91 -15.70
CA GLY A 50 55.97 23.72 -17.02
C GLY A 50 55.44 24.68 -18.10
N SER A 51 56.25 24.93 -19.14
CA SER A 51 55.94 25.96 -20.14
C SER A 51 54.70 25.63 -20.98
N VAL A 52 53.65 26.45 -20.85
CA VAL A 52 52.44 26.37 -21.67
C VAL A 52 52.70 27.07 -23.01
N CYS A 53 52.37 26.42 -24.14
CA CYS A 53 52.50 27.03 -25.46
C CYS A 53 51.51 28.19 -25.60
N LEU A 54 52.02 29.42 -25.66
CA LEU A 54 51.22 30.66 -25.71
C LEU A 54 50.26 30.72 -26.91
N LYS A 55 50.60 30.04 -28.01
CA LYS A 55 49.80 30.09 -29.25
C LYS A 55 48.56 29.21 -29.24
N CYS A 56 48.58 28.10 -28.52
CA CYS A 56 47.39 27.25 -28.34
C CYS A 56 46.86 27.26 -26.90
N GLY A 57 47.44 28.07 -26.00
CA GLY A 57 47.03 28.10 -24.59
C GLY A 57 47.20 26.76 -23.87
N GLY A 58 48.08 25.88 -24.36
CA GLY A 58 48.35 24.56 -23.76
C GLY A 58 47.58 23.37 -24.31
N THR A 59 46.61 23.58 -25.21
CA THR A 59 45.75 22.51 -25.74
C THR A 59 46.44 21.62 -26.77
N GLY A 60 47.50 22.11 -27.41
CA GLY A 60 48.20 21.40 -28.49
C GLY A 60 47.60 21.63 -29.89
N ASP A 61 46.36 22.10 -29.99
CA ASP A 61 45.61 22.27 -31.24
C ASP A 61 45.01 23.69 -31.37
N ILE A 62 44.86 24.16 -32.60
CA ILE A 62 44.23 25.43 -32.94
C ILE A 62 42.96 25.11 -33.75
N GLU A 63 41.80 25.42 -33.18
CA GLU A 63 40.49 25.22 -33.78
C GLU A 63 40.06 26.44 -34.59
N GLU A 64 39.61 26.23 -35.83
CA GLU A 64 38.85 27.22 -36.61
C GLU A 64 37.37 27.06 -36.31
N LYS A 65 36.70 28.18 -35.99
CA LYS A 65 35.34 28.22 -35.46
C LYS A 65 34.48 29.10 -36.35
N ASP A 66 33.39 28.53 -36.86
CA ASP A 66 32.36 29.29 -37.57
C ASP A 66 31.15 29.54 -36.68
N PRO A 67 30.51 30.72 -36.77
CA PRO A 67 29.29 31.00 -36.02
C PRO A 67 28.17 30.03 -36.42
N CYS A 68 27.48 29.48 -35.42
CA CYS A 68 26.42 28.52 -35.65
C CYS A 68 25.25 29.19 -36.39
N LYS A 69 24.96 28.72 -37.60
CA LYS A 69 23.91 29.28 -38.47
C LYS A 69 22.50 29.21 -37.87
N LYS A 70 22.22 28.26 -36.96
CA LYS A 70 20.89 28.08 -36.36
C LYS A 70 20.61 29.01 -35.18
N CYS A 71 21.63 29.45 -34.45
CA CYS A 71 21.46 30.42 -33.36
C CYS A 71 22.15 31.76 -33.61
N ASN A 72 22.63 31.98 -34.85
CA ASN A 72 23.40 33.17 -35.26
C ASN A 72 24.47 33.57 -34.24
N GLY A 73 25.23 32.60 -33.71
CA GLY A 73 26.30 32.88 -32.75
C GLY A 73 25.89 32.92 -31.27
N LYS A 74 24.58 32.95 -30.94
CA LYS A 74 24.11 33.18 -29.56
C LYS A 74 24.15 31.96 -28.65
N GLY A 75 24.21 30.75 -29.20
CA GLY A 75 24.23 29.49 -28.45
C GLY A 75 22.87 29.09 -27.83
N ILE A 76 21.90 29.98 -27.82
CA ILE A 76 20.59 29.81 -27.18
C ILE A 76 19.50 30.11 -28.21
N LEU A 77 18.43 29.30 -28.21
CA LEU A 77 17.20 29.54 -28.96
C LEU A 77 16.14 30.00 -27.97
N TYR A 78 15.52 31.15 -28.25
CA TYR A 78 14.43 31.65 -27.45
C TYR A 78 13.11 31.17 -28.04
N THR A 79 12.22 30.68 -27.20
CA THR A 79 10.85 30.31 -27.57
C THR A 79 9.88 31.21 -26.82
N CYS A 80 8.86 31.71 -27.51
CA CYS A 80 7.85 32.55 -26.90
C CYS A 80 7.12 31.80 -25.77
N LYS A 81 7.13 32.33 -24.55
CA LYS A 81 6.44 31.74 -23.39
C LYS A 81 4.93 31.55 -23.62
N THR A 82 4.34 32.33 -24.52
CA THR A 82 2.89 32.36 -24.75
C THR A 82 2.42 31.43 -25.88
N CYS A 83 3.22 31.22 -26.94
CA CYS A 83 2.79 30.41 -28.09
C CYS A 83 3.77 29.33 -28.55
N GLY A 84 4.94 29.21 -27.91
CA GLY A 84 5.96 28.23 -28.28
C GLY A 84 6.71 28.51 -29.58
N ALA A 85 6.38 29.58 -30.31
CA ALA A 85 7.10 29.94 -31.54
C ALA A 85 8.54 30.39 -31.25
N SER A 86 9.47 30.03 -32.14
CA SER A 86 10.87 30.49 -32.05
C SER A 86 10.93 32.00 -32.25
N ILE A 87 11.67 32.70 -31.38
CA ILE A 87 11.86 34.15 -31.41
C ILE A 87 13.35 34.50 -31.52
N ASP A 88 13.69 35.41 -32.43
CA ASP A 88 15.08 35.80 -32.71
C ASP A 88 15.57 36.94 -31.79
N GLN A 89 14.63 37.67 -31.18
CA GLN A 89 14.85 38.81 -30.29
C GLN A 89 13.82 38.82 -29.15
N LEU A 90 14.23 39.33 -27.99
CA LEU A 90 13.36 39.57 -26.84
C LEU A 90 12.57 40.85 -27.06
N LEU A 91 11.28 40.85 -26.71
CA LEU A 91 10.45 42.04 -26.74
C LEU A 91 10.45 42.65 -25.33
N ASN A 92 10.97 43.87 -25.16
CA ASN A 92 11.11 44.52 -23.84
C ASN A 92 11.76 43.63 -22.76
N GLU A 93 12.85 42.93 -23.11
CA GLU A 93 13.55 41.98 -22.22
C GLU A 93 12.76 40.69 -21.86
N GLU A 94 11.53 40.52 -22.38
CA GLU A 94 10.71 39.32 -22.17
C GLU A 94 10.75 38.34 -23.36
N GLU A 95 10.69 37.04 -23.06
CA GLU A 95 10.63 35.92 -24.04
C GLU A 95 9.25 35.82 -24.70
N ILE A 96 8.77 36.89 -25.35
CA ILE A 96 7.46 36.96 -26.01
C ILE A 96 7.62 37.36 -27.48
N CYS A 97 6.92 36.69 -28.40
CA CYS A 97 6.95 37.06 -29.82
C CYS A 97 6.11 38.31 -30.09
N GLU A 98 6.42 39.06 -31.16
CA GLU A 98 5.65 40.25 -31.56
C GLU A 98 4.14 39.99 -31.71
N GLY A 99 3.75 38.77 -32.09
CA GLY A 99 2.34 38.38 -32.20
C GLY A 99 1.62 38.20 -30.86
N CYS A 100 2.33 37.71 -29.83
CA CYS A 100 1.78 37.55 -28.47
C CYS A 100 1.86 38.84 -27.67
N GLY A 101 2.86 39.69 -27.91
CA GLY A 101 2.94 41.03 -27.30
C GLY A 101 1.78 41.97 -27.69
N LYS A 102 1.02 41.62 -28.75
CA LYS A 102 -0.16 42.37 -29.20
C LYS A 102 -1.51 41.81 -28.71
N LYS A 103 -1.56 40.66 -28.03
CA LYS A 103 -2.83 40.10 -27.51
C LYS A 103 -3.15 40.74 -26.16
N GLN A 104 -4.32 41.37 -26.05
CA GLN A 104 -4.80 41.89 -24.77
C GLN A 104 -5.05 40.73 -23.79
N VAL A 105 -4.76 40.94 -22.52
CA VAL A 105 -5.01 39.98 -21.45
C VAL A 105 -6.37 40.29 -20.83
N VAL A 106 -7.22 39.27 -20.71
CA VAL A 106 -8.52 39.33 -20.03
C VAL A 106 -8.46 38.42 -18.82
N TYR A 107 -8.75 38.95 -17.64
CA TYR A 107 -8.68 38.22 -16.39
C TYR A 107 -10.01 37.53 -16.10
N LYS A 108 -9.95 36.27 -15.67
CA LYS A 108 -11.11 35.54 -15.15
C LYS A 108 -10.90 35.36 -13.64
N LEU A 109 -11.70 36.06 -12.83
CA LEU A 109 -11.58 36.03 -11.39
C LEU A 109 -12.28 34.79 -10.83
N ASP A 110 -11.61 34.09 -9.93
CA ASP A 110 -12.18 33.02 -9.13
C ASP A 110 -13.16 33.56 -8.07
N ASP A 111 -14.08 32.71 -7.60
CA ASP A 111 -15.06 33.04 -6.54
C ASP A 111 -14.43 33.30 -5.16
N SER A 112 -13.15 32.97 -4.98
CA SER A 112 -12.35 33.40 -3.84
C SER A 112 -11.97 34.88 -3.86
N CYS A 113 -11.99 35.55 -5.02
CA CYS A 113 -11.54 36.92 -5.18
C CYS A 113 -12.58 37.93 -4.66
N THR A 114 -12.09 38.97 -4.01
CA THR A 114 -12.83 40.16 -3.57
C THR A 114 -12.46 41.35 -4.44
N ILE A 115 -12.93 42.54 -4.06
CA ILE A 115 -12.64 43.76 -4.82
C ILE A 115 -11.15 44.13 -4.80
N ASP A 116 -10.39 43.57 -3.87
CA ASP A 116 -8.96 43.83 -3.68
C ASP A 116 -8.11 43.32 -4.87
N GLU A 117 -8.59 42.30 -5.59
CA GLU A 117 -7.95 41.75 -6.79
C GLU A 117 -8.40 42.44 -8.08
N ILE A 118 -9.20 43.51 -7.98
CA ILE A 118 -9.67 44.30 -9.12
C ILE A 118 -8.83 45.57 -9.28
N GLU A 119 -8.27 45.78 -10.47
CA GLU A 119 -7.55 47.00 -10.82
C GLU A 119 -8.27 47.79 -11.92
N ILE A 120 -8.23 49.11 -11.78
CA ILE A 120 -8.78 50.04 -12.77
C ILE A 120 -8.02 49.89 -14.09
N GLY A 121 -8.75 49.84 -15.20
CA GLY A 121 -8.21 49.75 -16.55
C GLY A 121 -7.93 48.32 -17.05
N LYS A 122 -7.88 47.31 -16.17
CA LYS A 122 -7.76 45.89 -16.58
C LYS A 122 -9.08 45.36 -17.13
N LEU A 123 -8.98 44.29 -17.94
CA LEU A 123 -10.10 43.65 -18.63
C LEU A 123 -10.51 42.37 -17.89
N TYR A 124 -11.80 42.16 -17.68
CA TYR A 124 -12.32 40.99 -16.97
C TYR A 124 -13.44 40.30 -17.74
N HIS A 125 -13.55 38.99 -17.57
CA HIS A 125 -14.73 38.22 -17.97
C HIS A 125 -15.87 38.49 -17.00
N CYS A 126 -17.09 38.63 -17.52
CA CYS A 126 -18.29 38.73 -16.70
C CYS A 126 -19.50 38.12 -17.40
N VAL A 127 -20.52 37.77 -16.62
CA VAL A 127 -21.79 37.24 -17.12
C VAL A 127 -22.91 38.23 -16.77
N VAL A 128 -23.81 38.47 -17.71
CA VAL A 128 -24.93 39.40 -17.51
C VAL A 128 -25.92 38.83 -16.51
N SER A 129 -26.12 39.53 -15.40
CA SER A 129 -27.00 39.10 -14.31
C SER A 129 -28.41 39.66 -14.44
N SER A 130 -28.54 40.95 -14.79
CA SER A 130 -29.85 41.60 -14.92
C SER A 130 -29.76 42.91 -15.72
N ASN A 131 -30.87 43.31 -16.34
CA ASN A 131 -31.00 44.56 -17.08
C ASN A 131 -31.97 45.50 -16.37
N VAL A 132 -31.58 46.77 -16.24
CA VAL A 132 -32.40 47.86 -15.68
C VAL A 132 -32.40 49.07 -16.61
N THR A 133 -33.28 50.04 -16.38
CA THR A 133 -33.46 51.21 -17.27
C THR A 133 -32.21 52.09 -17.41
N PHE A 134 -31.35 52.11 -16.38
CA PHE A 134 -30.13 52.92 -16.35
C PHE A 134 -28.84 52.13 -16.64
N GLY A 135 -28.93 50.83 -16.91
CA GLY A 135 -27.76 50.00 -17.22
C GLY A 135 -27.98 48.50 -17.09
N THR A 136 -26.91 47.74 -17.26
CA THR A 136 -26.89 46.28 -17.15
C THR A 136 -25.95 45.88 -16.03
N PHE A 137 -26.44 45.07 -15.08
CA PHE A 137 -25.60 44.46 -14.08
C PHE A 137 -24.92 43.21 -14.64
N VAL A 138 -23.64 43.08 -14.35
CA VAL A 138 -22.83 41.93 -14.74
C VAL A 138 -22.10 41.41 -13.52
N ASP A 139 -22.03 40.09 -13.39
CA ASP A 139 -21.32 39.38 -12.35
C ASP A 139 -19.94 39.01 -12.89
N ILE A 140 -18.90 39.54 -12.27
CA ILE A 140 -17.49 39.24 -12.61
C ILE A 140 -17.10 37.87 -12.02
N ASN A 141 -17.60 37.57 -10.82
CA ASN A 141 -17.61 36.26 -10.17
C ASN A 141 -18.91 36.15 -9.32
N SER A 142 -19.12 35.07 -8.56
CA SER A 142 -20.36 34.89 -7.78
C SER A 142 -20.61 35.93 -6.68
N LYS A 143 -19.59 36.71 -6.30
CA LYS A 143 -19.65 37.70 -5.20
C LYS A 143 -19.50 39.16 -5.65
N LEU A 144 -18.94 39.39 -6.84
CA LEU A 144 -18.59 40.72 -7.35
C LEU A 144 -19.48 41.08 -8.53
N ARG A 145 -20.42 41.97 -8.25
CA ARG A 145 -21.32 42.55 -9.24
C ARG A 145 -20.89 43.96 -9.61
N GLY A 146 -20.84 44.25 -10.91
CA GLY A 146 -20.61 45.59 -11.43
C GLY A 146 -21.75 46.07 -12.33
N LEU A 147 -21.75 47.37 -12.64
CA LEU A 147 -22.76 48.02 -13.46
C LEU A 147 -22.13 48.56 -14.75
N ILE A 148 -22.73 48.23 -15.88
CA ILE A 148 -22.48 48.89 -17.16
C ILE A 148 -23.59 49.92 -17.36
N HIS A 149 -23.25 51.21 -17.39
CA HIS A 149 -24.25 52.27 -17.59
C HIS A 149 -24.85 52.21 -19.00
N SER A 150 -26.15 52.49 -19.15
CA SER A 150 -26.88 52.38 -20.42
C SER A 150 -26.28 53.19 -21.56
N SER A 151 -25.67 54.33 -21.25
CA SER A 151 -24.95 55.20 -22.20
C SER A 151 -23.74 54.51 -22.87
N ASN A 152 -23.22 53.44 -22.29
CA ASN A 152 -22.08 52.69 -22.80
C ASN A 152 -22.50 51.39 -23.51
N ILE A 153 -23.79 51.11 -23.58
CA ILE A 153 -24.37 49.89 -24.16
C ILE A 153 -24.98 50.26 -25.52
N LYS A 154 -24.42 49.69 -26.59
CA LYS A 154 -24.98 49.87 -27.94
C LYS A 154 -26.22 49.01 -28.17
N GLU A 155 -26.21 47.79 -27.63
CA GLU A 155 -27.30 46.82 -27.72
C GLU A 155 -27.41 46.12 -26.37
N THR A 156 -28.63 46.00 -25.83
CA THR A 156 -28.86 45.45 -24.49
C THR A 156 -28.54 43.96 -24.47
N PRO A 157 -27.53 43.52 -23.70
CA PRO A 157 -27.17 42.12 -23.59
C PRO A 157 -28.30 41.28 -22.98
N LYS A 158 -28.40 39.99 -23.31
CA LYS A 158 -29.32 39.07 -22.65
C LYS A 158 -28.76 38.59 -21.33
N ILE A 159 -29.63 38.25 -20.39
CA ILE A 159 -29.24 37.59 -19.14
C ILE A 159 -28.55 36.27 -19.48
N GLY A 160 -27.35 36.05 -18.91
CA GLY A 160 -26.49 34.92 -19.20
C GLY A 160 -25.43 35.15 -20.29
N ASP A 161 -25.45 36.28 -21.02
CA ASP A 161 -24.43 36.58 -22.02
C ASP A 161 -23.06 36.79 -21.36
N SER A 162 -22.01 36.20 -21.94
CA SER A 162 -20.62 36.41 -21.52
C SER A 162 -20.02 37.63 -22.23
N LEU A 163 -19.49 38.58 -21.45
CA LEU A 163 -18.94 39.83 -21.92
C LEU A 163 -17.52 40.04 -21.37
N VAL A 164 -16.73 40.86 -22.07
CA VAL A 164 -15.46 41.39 -21.57
C VAL A 164 -15.64 42.85 -21.20
N VAL A 165 -15.25 43.21 -19.98
CA VAL A 165 -15.42 44.56 -19.42
C VAL A 165 -14.11 45.13 -18.92
N SER A 166 -13.89 46.43 -19.09
CA SER A 166 -12.81 47.16 -18.39
C SER A 166 -13.36 47.91 -17.19
N VAL A 167 -12.62 47.90 -16.08
CA VAL A 167 -12.98 48.63 -14.86
C VAL A 167 -12.70 50.11 -15.06
N LYS A 168 -13.74 50.95 -15.03
CA LYS A 168 -13.60 52.40 -15.16
C LYS A 168 -13.28 53.04 -13.81
N GLU A 169 -14.05 52.68 -12.79
CA GLU A 169 -13.96 53.29 -11.46
C GLU A 169 -14.48 52.32 -10.40
N ILE A 170 -13.85 52.36 -9.23
CA ILE A 170 -14.30 51.67 -8.02
C ILE A 170 -14.82 52.74 -7.05
N ARG A 171 -16.13 52.78 -6.82
CA ARG A 171 -16.75 53.78 -5.93
C ARG A 171 -16.59 53.40 -4.46
N ASN A 172 -16.68 54.38 -3.57
CA ASN A 172 -16.52 54.25 -2.10
C ASN A 172 -17.36 53.17 -1.40
N ASN A 173 -18.41 52.64 -2.04
CA ASN A 173 -19.23 51.53 -1.50
C ASN A 173 -18.91 50.18 -2.18
N ASN A 174 -17.70 49.98 -2.68
CA ASN A 174 -17.27 48.79 -3.43
C ASN A 174 -18.14 48.50 -4.67
N LYS A 175 -18.74 49.54 -5.26
CA LYS A 175 -19.53 49.42 -6.50
C LYS A 175 -18.61 49.66 -7.70
N LEU A 176 -18.67 48.73 -8.66
CA LEU A 176 -17.84 48.75 -9.85
C LEU A 176 -18.59 49.38 -11.03
N ASP A 177 -18.03 50.45 -11.59
CA ASP A 177 -18.48 50.99 -12.86
C ASP A 177 -17.65 50.38 -14.00
N LEU A 178 -18.33 49.73 -14.93
CA LEU A 178 -17.74 48.89 -15.96
C LEU A 178 -18.02 49.44 -17.37
N LEU A 179 -17.08 49.20 -18.28
CA LEU A 179 -17.20 49.54 -19.70
C LEU A 179 -17.06 48.30 -20.56
N PRO A 180 -18.02 48.00 -21.45
CA PRO A 180 -17.93 46.84 -22.32
C PRO A 180 -16.84 47.05 -23.37
N ARG A 181 -16.06 45.99 -23.64
CA ARG A 181 -14.97 46.01 -24.61
C ARG A 181 -15.15 44.84 -25.58
N ASN A 182 -15.33 45.17 -26.86
CA ASN A 182 -15.35 44.17 -27.93
C ASN A 182 -13.92 43.86 -28.36
N ILE A 183 -13.40 42.71 -27.94
CA ILE A 183 -12.04 42.26 -28.26
C ILE A 183 -12.17 40.93 -29.00
N SER A 184 -11.61 40.86 -30.20
CA SER A 184 -11.70 39.67 -31.07
C SER A 184 -10.63 38.61 -30.81
N SER A 185 -9.51 38.98 -30.18
CA SER A 185 -8.43 38.06 -29.82
C SER A 185 -7.75 38.51 -28.54
N TYR A 186 -7.86 37.68 -27.49
CA TYR A 186 -7.25 37.92 -26.19
C TYR A 186 -6.73 36.61 -25.58
N GLN A 187 -5.85 36.74 -24.59
CA GLN A 187 -5.44 35.64 -23.72
C GLN A 187 -6.20 35.74 -22.40
N THR A 188 -6.77 34.63 -21.93
CA THR A 188 -7.40 34.60 -20.62
C THR A 188 -6.39 34.20 -19.55
N VAL A 189 -6.33 34.95 -18.45
CA VAL A 189 -5.53 34.63 -17.26
C VAL A 189 -6.48 34.45 -16.08
N GLU A 190 -6.49 33.27 -15.47
CA GLU A 190 -7.27 33.06 -14.25
C GLU A 190 -6.54 33.70 -13.06
N VAL A 191 -7.29 34.47 -12.26
CA VAL A 191 -6.78 35.14 -11.05
C VAL A 191 -7.49 34.52 -9.86
N GLU A 192 -6.69 34.10 -8.89
CA GLU A 192 -7.16 33.58 -7.61
C GLU A 192 -6.65 34.50 -6.51
N LYS A 193 -7.42 34.63 -5.43
CA LYS A 193 -6.98 35.35 -4.25
C LYS A 193 -5.77 34.65 -3.65
N GLU A 194 -4.72 35.40 -3.31
CA GLU A 194 -3.64 34.88 -2.48
C GLU A 194 -4.17 34.72 -1.06
N LEU A 195 -4.26 33.46 -0.62
CA LEU A 195 -4.75 33.09 0.70
C LEU A 195 -3.68 32.28 1.41
N PRO A 196 -3.64 32.34 2.76
CA PRO A 196 -2.75 31.48 3.52
C PRO A 196 -3.10 30.01 3.25
N GLU A 197 -2.10 29.26 2.77
CA GLU A 197 -2.17 27.82 2.66
C GLU A 197 -2.02 27.22 4.07
N VAL A 198 -3.00 26.44 4.49
CA VAL A 198 -3.02 25.76 5.79
C VAL A 198 -3.32 24.29 5.60
N ASN A 199 -2.83 23.48 6.53
CA ASN A 199 -3.14 22.07 6.62
C ASN A 199 -4.12 21.80 7.78
N SER A 200 -4.60 20.56 7.87
CA SER A 200 -5.64 20.10 8.78
C SER A 200 -5.28 20.36 10.23
N SER A 201 -4.02 20.14 10.61
CA SER A 201 -3.51 20.40 11.97
C SER A 201 -3.63 21.87 12.41
N LYS A 202 -3.64 22.81 11.45
CA LYS A 202 -3.72 24.26 11.72
C LYS A 202 -5.11 24.85 11.53
N LEU A 203 -6.12 24.05 11.18
CA LEU A 203 -7.48 24.58 10.99
C LEU A 203 -8.07 25.13 12.29
N SER A 204 -7.80 24.48 13.44
CA SER A 204 -8.28 24.93 14.76
C SER A 204 -7.81 26.35 15.12
N GLU A 205 -6.60 26.73 14.68
CA GLU A 205 -6.02 28.06 14.91
C GLU A 205 -6.57 29.13 13.95
N ASN A 206 -7.34 28.72 12.93
CA ASN A 206 -7.83 29.57 11.85
C ASN A 206 -9.35 29.64 11.76
N VAL A 207 -10.06 29.28 12.83
CA VAL A 207 -11.52 29.44 12.94
C VAL A 207 -11.94 30.88 12.64
N GLY A 208 -12.94 31.04 11.76
CA GLY A 208 -13.46 32.32 11.28
C GLY A 208 -12.64 32.99 10.18
N LYS A 209 -11.59 32.34 9.66
CA LYS A 209 -10.77 32.84 8.55
C LYS A 209 -11.01 32.04 7.28
N THR A 210 -10.87 32.71 6.13
CA THR A 210 -10.81 32.06 4.82
C THR A 210 -9.39 31.59 4.55
N VAL A 211 -9.24 30.31 4.23
CA VAL A 211 -7.95 29.65 4.01
C VAL A 211 -7.97 28.83 2.72
N ARG A 212 -6.78 28.46 2.24
CA ARG A 212 -6.62 27.50 1.15
C ARG A 212 -6.02 26.20 1.68
N VAL A 213 -6.58 25.07 1.24
CA VAL A 213 -6.14 23.74 1.62
C VAL A 213 -5.93 22.91 0.35
N HIS A 214 -4.87 22.12 0.33
CA HIS A 214 -4.62 21.12 -0.72
C HIS A 214 -4.73 19.72 -0.12
N GLY A 215 -5.38 18.80 -0.82
CA GLY A 215 -5.53 17.44 -0.32
C GLY A 215 -6.12 16.47 -1.34
N GLU A 216 -6.10 15.19 -1.01
CA GLU A 216 -6.76 14.13 -1.75
C GLU A 216 -8.19 13.94 -1.25
N VAL A 217 -9.18 13.93 -2.13
CA VAL A 217 -10.55 13.57 -1.77
C VAL A 217 -10.61 12.07 -1.46
N ILE A 218 -10.89 11.72 -0.22
CA ILE A 218 -11.05 10.32 0.24
C ILE A 218 -12.49 9.85 0.05
N GLN A 219 -13.47 10.72 0.34
CA GLN A 219 -14.87 10.38 0.27
C GLN A 219 -15.73 11.57 -0.16
N VAL A 220 -16.76 11.30 -0.96
CA VAL A 220 -17.81 12.27 -1.30
C VAL A 220 -19.15 11.72 -0.81
N LYS A 221 -19.80 12.43 0.09
CA LYS A 221 -21.09 12.05 0.67
C LYS A 221 -22.13 13.12 0.35
N GLN A 222 -23.12 12.75 -0.47
CA GLN A 222 -24.29 13.60 -0.67
C GLN A 222 -25.23 13.49 0.54
N THR A 223 -25.57 14.63 1.15
CA THR A 223 -26.59 14.69 2.19
C THR A 223 -27.87 15.34 1.63
N ALA A 224 -28.91 15.44 2.46
CA ALA A 224 -30.12 16.21 2.11
C ALA A 224 -29.85 17.73 1.99
N GLY A 225 -28.72 18.22 2.53
CA GLY A 225 -28.27 19.60 2.41
C GLY A 225 -26.99 19.68 1.57
N PRO A 226 -25.82 20.02 2.16
CA PRO A 226 -24.57 20.15 1.43
C PRO A 226 -24.00 18.79 1.01
N THR A 227 -23.15 18.81 0.00
CA THR A 227 -22.22 17.72 -0.32
C THR A 227 -21.03 17.80 0.63
N ILE A 228 -20.73 16.72 1.34
CA ILE A 228 -19.59 16.64 2.25
C ILE A 228 -18.44 15.92 1.53
N PHE A 229 -17.30 16.60 1.44
CA PHE A 229 -16.04 16.06 0.94
C PHE A 229 -15.12 15.80 2.13
N THR A 230 -14.69 14.56 2.30
CA THR A 230 -13.62 14.21 3.24
C THR A 230 -12.30 14.25 2.48
N VAL A 231 -11.41 15.15 2.88
CA VAL A 231 -10.15 15.45 2.18
C VAL A 231 -9.00 15.18 3.13
N ASP A 232 -8.03 14.39 2.71
CA ASP A 232 -6.83 14.08 3.48
C ASP A 232 -5.65 14.89 2.96
N ASP A 233 -4.90 15.50 3.88
CA ASP A 233 -3.68 16.24 3.60
C ASP A 233 -2.47 15.64 4.31
N GLU A 234 -1.35 16.37 4.35
CA GLU A 234 -0.12 15.84 4.96
C GLU A 234 -0.27 15.55 6.47
N THR A 235 -1.23 16.19 7.14
CA THR A 235 -1.38 16.16 8.59
C THR A 235 -2.64 15.45 9.09
N GLY A 236 -3.61 15.17 8.21
CA GLY A 236 -4.86 14.50 8.57
C GLY A 236 -6.06 14.88 7.71
N GLN A 237 -7.24 14.51 8.20
CA GLN A 237 -8.49 14.63 7.46
C GLN A 237 -9.24 15.94 7.75
N ILE A 238 -9.91 16.44 6.73
CA ILE A 238 -10.67 17.69 6.72
C ILE A 238 -12.06 17.39 6.18
N SER A 239 -13.09 17.80 6.92
CA SER A 239 -14.48 17.80 6.44
C SER A 239 -14.77 19.12 5.74
N ALA A 240 -14.96 19.07 4.42
CA ALA A 240 -15.29 20.21 3.58
C ALA A 240 -16.76 20.12 3.13
N ALA A 241 -17.59 21.07 3.56
CA ALA A 241 -18.99 21.15 3.17
C ALA A 241 -19.17 22.15 2.03
N ALA A 242 -19.69 21.67 0.90
CA ALA A 242 -20.04 22.51 -0.23
C ALA A 242 -21.55 22.53 -0.43
N PHE A 243 -22.13 23.71 -0.57
CA PHE A 243 -23.56 23.89 -0.75
C PHE A 243 -23.84 24.65 -2.05
N GLU A 244 -24.66 24.06 -2.91
CA GLU A 244 -25.17 24.70 -4.13
C GLU A 244 -26.67 25.00 -3.95
N SER A 245 -27.48 23.95 -3.85
CA SER A 245 -28.90 24.00 -3.52
C SER A 245 -29.32 22.73 -2.76
N ALA A 246 -30.51 22.73 -2.15
CA ALA A 246 -30.96 21.61 -1.31
C ALA A 246 -31.10 20.31 -2.12
N GLY A 247 -30.27 19.30 -1.79
CA GLY A 247 -30.27 17.99 -2.45
C GLY A 247 -29.49 17.92 -3.77
N GLU A 248 -28.88 19.03 -4.21
CA GLU A 248 -28.02 19.07 -5.38
C GLU A 248 -26.55 18.78 -5.01
N ARG A 249 -25.85 18.03 -5.86
CA ARG A 249 -24.44 17.71 -5.65
C ARG A 249 -23.57 18.89 -6.07
N ALA A 250 -22.89 19.51 -5.12
CA ALA A 250 -21.84 20.48 -5.40
C ALA A 250 -20.62 19.78 -6.04
N TYR A 251 -19.97 20.44 -7.00
CA TYR A 251 -18.78 19.95 -7.71
C TYR A 251 -18.93 18.50 -8.27
N PRO A 252 -19.85 18.26 -9.20
CA PRO A 252 -20.14 16.92 -9.74
C PRO A 252 -18.96 16.29 -10.49
N ASN A 253 -17.97 17.09 -10.89
CA ASN A 253 -16.74 16.68 -11.57
C ASN A 253 -15.58 16.31 -10.62
N ILE A 254 -15.81 16.39 -9.30
CA ILE A 254 -14.83 16.03 -8.27
C ILE A 254 -15.29 14.74 -7.59
N ASP A 255 -14.49 13.69 -7.73
CA ASP A 255 -14.69 12.38 -7.11
C ASP A 255 -13.52 12.02 -6.19
N ALA A 256 -13.63 10.88 -5.52
CA ALA A 256 -12.55 10.30 -4.73
C ALA A 256 -11.27 10.09 -5.56
N ASP A 257 -10.11 10.08 -4.89
CA ASP A 257 -8.75 9.97 -5.44
C ASP A 257 -8.25 11.20 -6.22
N MET A 258 -9.07 12.24 -6.38
CA MET A 258 -8.68 13.50 -7.01
C MET A 258 -7.96 14.40 -6.00
N ILE A 259 -6.84 15.00 -6.44
CA ILE A 259 -6.20 16.08 -5.68
C ILE A 259 -6.94 17.39 -5.96
N VAL A 260 -7.33 18.08 -4.89
CA VAL A 260 -8.11 19.32 -4.97
C VAL A 260 -7.41 20.46 -4.24
N SER A 261 -7.68 21.68 -4.71
CA SER A 261 -7.44 22.93 -4.02
C SER A 261 -8.77 23.46 -3.55
N ILE A 262 -8.94 23.58 -2.24
CA ILE A 262 -10.17 24.01 -1.59
C ILE A 262 -9.93 25.37 -0.98
N THR A 263 -10.79 26.32 -1.30
CA THR A 263 -10.84 27.62 -0.62
C THR A 263 -12.13 27.71 0.16
N GLY A 264 -12.05 27.93 1.47
CA GLY A 264 -13.22 27.95 2.32
C GLY A 264 -12.98 28.66 3.65
N GLU A 265 -14.08 28.91 4.35
CA GLU A 265 -14.05 29.48 5.69
C GLU A 265 -14.04 28.36 6.74
N VAL A 266 -13.12 28.44 7.71
CA VAL A 266 -13.06 27.46 8.79
C VAL A 266 -14.13 27.78 9.82
N GLN A 267 -15.08 26.88 10.02
CA GLN A 267 -16.15 27.02 11.01
C GLN A 267 -16.12 25.87 12.03
N LEU A 268 -16.68 26.16 13.20
CA LEU A 268 -16.83 25.19 14.29
C LEU A 268 -18.29 24.72 14.30
N ARG A 269 -18.51 23.43 14.09
CA ARG A 269 -19.85 22.81 14.08
C ARG A 269 -19.91 21.74 15.16
N GLY A 270 -20.50 22.08 16.31
CA GLY A 270 -20.35 21.28 17.53
C GLY A 270 -18.90 21.31 17.99
N ASP A 271 -18.32 20.15 18.27
CA ASP A 271 -16.89 20.01 18.62
C ASP A 271 -15.99 19.70 17.41
N THR A 272 -16.56 19.70 16.19
CA THR A 272 -15.83 19.35 14.96
C THR A 272 -15.56 20.57 14.09
N ILE A 273 -14.36 20.64 13.53
CA ILE A 273 -13.96 21.67 12.58
C ILE A 273 -14.43 21.28 11.18
N GLN A 274 -15.06 22.22 10.48
CA GLN A 274 -15.58 22.04 9.13
C GLN A 274 -15.14 23.21 8.24
N LEU A 275 -14.74 22.93 7.01
CA LEU A 275 -14.41 23.93 6.00
C LEU A 275 -15.65 24.19 5.14
N GLU A 276 -16.24 25.38 5.24
CA GLU A 276 -17.33 25.82 4.35
C GLU A 276 -16.74 26.22 3.00
N VAL A 277 -16.95 25.38 1.99
CA VAL A 277 -16.31 25.49 0.68
C VAL A 277 -16.92 26.65 -0.08
N SER A 278 -16.07 27.59 -0.48
CA SER A 278 -16.42 28.68 -1.38
C SER A 278 -15.95 28.47 -2.82
N SER A 279 -14.84 27.75 -3.01
CA SER A 279 -14.32 27.37 -4.32
C SER A 279 -13.55 26.06 -4.17
N MET A 280 -13.74 25.13 -5.10
CA MET A 280 -12.99 23.87 -5.16
C MET A 280 -12.56 23.58 -6.59
N LYS A 281 -11.27 23.28 -6.79
CA LYS A 281 -10.71 22.95 -8.09
C LYS A 281 -9.89 21.68 -8.03
N ARG A 282 -10.05 20.82 -9.03
CA ARG A 282 -9.12 19.70 -9.24
C ARG A 282 -7.76 20.24 -9.68
N LEU A 283 -6.71 19.84 -9.00
CA LEU A 283 -5.33 20.06 -9.44
C LEU A 283 -4.95 18.98 -10.47
N THR A 284 -4.20 19.38 -11.49
CA THR A 284 -3.68 18.47 -12.53
C THR A 284 -2.23 18.81 -12.87
N GLY A 285 -1.52 17.89 -13.53
CA GLY A 285 -0.14 18.12 -13.99
C GLY A 285 0.87 18.15 -12.84
N ASP A 286 1.84 19.07 -12.92
CA ASP A 286 2.94 19.12 -11.96
C ASP A 286 2.50 19.49 -10.53
N LYS A 287 1.50 20.38 -10.40
CA LYS A 287 0.94 20.74 -9.09
C LYS A 287 0.32 19.53 -8.40
N GLU A 288 -0.45 18.71 -9.13
CA GLU A 288 -1.02 17.47 -8.61
C GLU A 288 0.08 16.53 -8.10
N LYS A 289 1.13 16.30 -8.90
CA LYS A 289 2.24 15.41 -8.54
C LYS A 289 2.97 15.87 -7.28
N VAL A 290 3.24 17.17 -7.15
CA VAL A 290 3.92 17.73 -5.98
C VAL A 290 3.09 17.53 -4.71
N ILE A 291 1.80 17.87 -4.74
CA ILE A 291 0.92 17.71 -3.59
C ILE A 291 0.74 16.23 -3.26
N ARG A 292 0.50 15.38 -4.25
CA ARG A 292 0.36 13.94 -4.06
C ARG A 292 1.61 13.32 -3.43
N SER A 293 2.80 13.71 -3.88
CA SER A 293 4.06 13.24 -3.28
C SER A 293 4.18 13.67 -1.82
N ARG A 294 3.85 14.92 -1.49
CA ARG A 294 3.91 15.42 -0.10
C ARG A 294 2.97 14.66 0.83
N ILE A 295 1.73 14.42 0.38
CA ILE A 295 0.74 13.65 1.13
C ILE A 295 1.25 12.21 1.31
N GLU A 296 1.74 11.59 0.24
CA GLU A 296 2.27 10.23 0.30
C GLU A 296 3.45 10.10 1.25
N ASP A 297 4.42 11.02 1.19
CA ASP A 297 5.60 11.05 2.06
C ASP A 297 5.20 11.24 3.52
N ALA A 298 4.23 12.12 3.80
CA ALA A 298 3.73 12.36 5.15
C ALA A 298 2.98 11.15 5.72
N ILE A 299 2.15 10.50 4.90
CA ILE A 299 1.49 9.24 5.27
C ILE A 299 2.54 8.16 5.52
N ASP A 300 3.56 8.06 4.69
CA ASP A 300 4.63 7.07 4.83
C ASP A 300 5.39 7.22 6.15
N ILE A 301 5.68 8.46 6.56
CA ILE A 301 6.30 8.77 7.85
C ILE A 301 5.37 8.41 9.02
N ARG A 302 4.07 8.75 8.94
CA ARG A 302 3.08 8.43 10.00
C ARG A 302 2.81 6.93 10.12
N ALA A 303 2.93 6.21 9.01
CA ALA A 303 2.76 4.77 8.94
C ALA A 303 3.96 4.01 9.51
N GLU A 304 5.09 4.66 9.77
CA GLU A 304 6.27 4.01 10.35
C GLU A 304 5.88 3.25 11.63
N PRO A 305 6.24 1.96 11.74
CA PRO A 305 5.90 1.14 12.89
C PRO A 305 6.67 1.57 14.15
N HIS A 306 6.10 1.23 15.30
CA HIS A 306 6.76 1.46 16.58
C HIS A 306 8.00 0.55 16.71
N ASP A 307 9.08 1.11 17.25
CA ASP A 307 10.31 0.36 17.50
C ASP A 307 10.18 -0.43 18.81
N THR A 308 9.74 -1.68 18.71
CA THR A 308 9.54 -2.58 19.84
C THR A 308 10.68 -3.58 19.96
N LYS A 309 11.05 -3.92 21.21
CA LYS A 309 11.89 -5.09 21.50
C LYS A 309 11.01 -6.34 21.44
N PHE A 310 11.50 -7.43 20.86
CA PHE A 310 10.78 -8.70 20.85
C PHE A 310 10.55 -9.22 22.28
N LEU A 311 9.48 -9.97 22.47
CA LEU A 311 9.10 -10.53 23.77
C LEU A 311 10.08 -11.63 24.22
N VAL A 312 10.67 -12.34 23.26
CA VAL A 312 11.70 -13.38 23.47
C VAL A 312 12.98 -13.03 22.73
N LYS A 313 14.09 -13.65 23.11
CA LYS A 313 15.35 -13.51 22.37
C LYS A 313 15.36 -14.49 21.21
N SER A 314 15.55 -13.99 20.00
CA SER A 314 15.67 -14.83 18.80
C SER A 314 16.49 -14.14 17.73
N ASP A 315 17.54 -14.81 17.25
CA ASP A 315 18.33 -14.34 16.12
C ASP A 315 17.52 -14.34 14.82
N VAL A 316 16.55 -15.26 14.70
CA VAL A 316 15.65 -15.34 13.54
C VAL A 316 14.71 -14.13 13.51
N LEU A 317 14.06 -13.80 14.63
CA LEU A 317 13.19 -12.62 14.72
C LEU A 317 13.97 -11.33 14.42
N GLU A 318 15.20 -11.19 14.93
CA GLU A 318 16.04 -10.02 14.62
C GLU A 318 16.37 -9.89 13.13
N LYS A 319 16.63 -11.01 12.45
CA LYS A 319 16.81 -11.01 10.99
C LYS A 319 15.51 -10.71 10.22
N LEU A 320 14.36 -11.13 10.75
CA LEU A 320 13.03 -10.85 10.15
C LEU A 320 12.53 -9.43 10.42
N ARG A 321 13.09 -8.72 11.41
CA ARG A 321 12.66 -7.38 11.82
C ARG A 321 12.42 -6.41 10.66
N PRO A 322 13.27 -6.30 9.62
CA PRO A 322 13.01 -5.41 8.50
C PRO A 322 11.73 -5.77 7.72
N ALA A 323 11.51 -7.06 7.46
CA ALA A 323 10.30 -7.54 6.78
C ALA A 323 9.05 -7.35 7.65
N MET A 324 9.15 -7.62 8.96
CA MET A 324 8.06 -7.40 9.92
C MET A 324 7.68 -5.92 10.02
N LYS A 325 8.68 -5.02 10.04
CA LYS A 325 8.44 -3.57 9.97
C LYS A 325 7.74 -3.18 8.67
N GLN A 326 8.12 -3.76 7.53
CA GLN A 326 7.44 -3.49 6.27
C GLN A 326 5.97 -3.92 6.29
N VAL A 327 5.66 -5.13 6.79
CA VAL A 327 4.26 -5.58 6.96
C VAL A 327 3.48 -4.64 7.87
N ALA A 328 4.04 -4.32 9.05
CA ALA A 328 3.40 -3.40 10.00
C ALA A 328 3.15 -2.01 9.37
N LYS A 329 4.11 -1.50 8.59
CA LYS A 329 4.01 -0.24 7.87
C LYS A 329 2.88 -0.25 6.84
N GLU A 330 2.81 -1.28 5.98
CA GLU A 330 1.75 -1.40 4.98
C GLU A 330 0.35 -1.48 5.61
N ILE A 331 0.22 -2.21 6.74
CA ILE A 331 -1.04 -2.29 7.50
C ILE A 331 -1.41 -0.92 8.09
N ARG A 332 -0.48 -0.24 8.77
CA ARG A 332 -0.73 1.11 9.32
C ARG A 332 -1.08 2.12 8.22
N LYS A 333 -0.39 2.03 7.08
CA LYS A 333 -0.64 2.86 5.89
C LYS A 333 -2.04 2.64 5.32
N ALA A 334 -2.50 1.39 5.26
CA ALA A 334 -3.87 1.06 4.84
C ALA A 334 -4.91 1.70 5.78
N VAL A 335 -4.70 1.60 7.11
CA VAL A 335 -5.59 2.25 8.09
C VAL A 335 -5.63 3.77 7.90
N ILE A 336 -4.47 4.44 7.82
CA ILE A 336 -4.40 5.90 7.64
C ILE A 336 -5.13 6.34 6.37
N LYS A 337 -4.95 5.60 5.27
CA LYS A 337 -5.61 5.87 3.98
C LYS A 337 -7.07 5.45 3.90
N SER A 338 -7.65 4.94 4.99
CA SER A 338 -8.99 4.35 4.99
C SER A 338 -9.17 3.30 3.89
N LYS A 339 -8.10 2.53 3.61
CA LYS A 339 -8.14 1.39 2.69
C LYS A 339 -8.64 0.18 3.48
N PRO A 340 -9.72 -0.50 3.07
CA PRO A 340 -10.22 -1.65 3.81
C PRO A 340 -9.15 -2.73 3.97
N ILE A 341 -9.14 -3.42 5.11
CA ILE A 341 -8.24 -4.54 5.39
C ILE A 341 -9.04 -5.83 5.39
N LEU A 342 -8.68 -6.75 4.51
CA LEU A 342 -9.17 -8.12 4.51
C LEU A 342 -8.09 -9.03 5.13
N LEU A 343 -8.33 -9.50 6.34
CA LEU A 343 -7.43 -10.39 7.06
C LEU A 343 -7.82 -11.85 6.82
N ARG A 344 -7.09 -12.52 5.93
CA ARG A 344 -7.22 -13.95 5.61
C ARG A 344 -6.33 -14.76 6.54
N HIS A 345 -6.83 -15.89 7.02
CA HIS A 345 -6.04 -16.78 7.87
C HIS A 345 -6.44 -18.24 7.74
N HIS A 346 -5.52 -19.17 7.98
CA HIS A 346 -5.87 -20.59 8.07
C HIS A 346 -6.78 -20.87 9.29
N ALA A 347 -7.71 -21.82 9.14
CA ALA A 347 -8.77 -22.09 10.10
C ALA A 347 -8.37 -23.16 11.13
N ASP A 348 -7.28 -22.91 11.84
CA ASP A 348 -6.78 -23.70 12.97
C ASP A 348 -6.30 -22.80 14.13
N ALA A 349 -5.77 -23.40 15.18
CA ALA A 349 -5.32 -22.67 16.35
C ALA A 349 -4.24 -21.61 16.06
N ASP A 350 -3.24 -21.88 15.20
CA ASP A 350 -2.18 -20.91 14.89
C ASP A 350 -2.73 -19.75 14.06
N GLY A 351 -3.34 -20.03 12.90
CA GLY A 351 -3.88 -19.01 12.01
C GLY A 351 -4.96 -18.14 12.65
N MET A 352 -5.87 -18.73 13.45
CA MET A 352 -6.87 -17.96 14.19
C MET A 352 -6.23 -17.03 15.22
N THR A 353 -5.23 -17.51 15.94
CA THR A 353 -4.52 -16.74 16.96
C THR A 353 -3.70 -15.61 16.33
N ALA A 354 -3.01 -15.89 15.23
CA ALA A 354 -2.28 -14.93 14.40
C ALA A 354 -3.20 -13.80 13.93
N ALA A 355 -4.37 -14.15 13.40
CA ALA A 355 -5.34 -13.18 12.91
C ALA A 355 -5.90 -12.31 14.03
N VAL A 356 -6.23 -12.90 15.19
CA VAL A 356 -6.72 -12.14 16.34
C VAL A 356 -5.66 -11.18 16.88
N ALA A 357 -4.38 -11.54 16.88
CA ALA A 357 -3.30 -10.64 17.28
C ALA A 357 -3.27 -9.37 16.41
N ILE A 358 -3.31 -9.54 15.08
CA ILE A 358 -3.35 -8.41 14.14
C ILE A 358 -4.66 -7.61 14.30
N GLU A 359 -5.81 -8.29 14.41
CA GLU A 359 -7.12 -7.68 14.63
C GLU A 359 -7.11 -6.72 15.83
N ARG A 360 -6.58 -7.17 16.97
CA ARG A 360 -6.51 -6.37 18.19
C ARG A 360 -5.66 -5.13 18.01
N ALA A 361 -4.55 -5.21 17.27
CA ALA A 361 -3.70 -4.05 17.00
C ALA A 361 -4.35 -3.02 16.06
N ILE A 362 -5.06 -3.47 15.02
CA ILE A 362 -5.59 -2.57 13.98
C ILE A 362 -6.95 -1.95 14.31
N LEU A 363 -7.83 -2.65 15.03
CA LEU A 363 -9.19 -2.17 15.31
C LEU A 363 -9.21 -0.82 16.05
N PRO A 364 -8.41 -0.59 17.11
CA PRO A 364 -8.32 0.72 17.76
C PRO A 364 -7.92 1.83 16.79
N LEU A 365 -6.96 1.56 15.89
CA LEU A 365 -6.48 2.53 14.91
C LEU A 365 -7.54 2.83 13.84
N ILE A 366 -8.27 1.81 13.37
CA ILE A 366 -9.41 1.99 12.45
C ILE A 366 -10.49 2.83 13.11
N ARG A 367 -10.85 2.57 14.38
CA ARG A 367 -11.85 3.37 15.09
C ARG A 367 -11.40 4.83 15.29
N GLN A 368 -10.11 5.05 15.48
CA GLN A 368 -9.53 6.39 15.60
C GLN A 368 -9.63 7.18 14.28
N VAL A 369 -9.40 6.52 13.13
CA VAL A 369 -9.41 7.18 11.81
C VAL A 369 -10.82 7.26 11.21
N ASN A 370 -11.63 6.21 11.34
CA ASN A 370 -12.90 6.07 10.64
C ASN A 370 -14.13 6.18 11.57
N GLY A 371 -13.93 6.47 12.85
CA GLY A 371 -14.99 6.57 13.85
C GLY A 371 -15.44 5.20 14.39
N PRO A 372 -16.43 5.17 15.30
CA PRO A 372 -16.82 3.97 16.03
C PRO A 372 -17.33 2.83 15.13
N ASP A 373 -17.97 3.17 14.00
CA ASP A 373 -18.49 2.18 13.04
C ASP A 373 -17.43 1.73 12.03
N GLY A 374 -16.22 2.31 12.05
CA GLY A 374 -15.17 2.05 11.07
C GLY A 374 -14.79 0.57 10.96
N GLU A 375 -14.84 -0.16 12.06
CA GLU A 375 -14.54 -1.60 12.08
C GLU A 375 -15.48 -2.46 11.22
N TYR A 376 -16.71 -2.00 10.97
CA TYR A 376 -17.69 -2.76 10.19
C TYR A 376 -17.52 -2.55 8.68
N TYR A 377 -16.84 -1.48 8.28
CA TYR A 377 -16.69 -1.09 6.88
C TYR A 377 -15.26 -1.28 6.37
N PHE A 378 -14.25 -1.07 7.21
CA PHE A 378 -12.85 -1.06 6.80
C PHE A 378 -12.06 -2.27 7.30
N TYR A 379 -12.73 -3.24 7.91
CA TYR A 379 -12.09 -4.45 8.38
C TYR A 379 -12.97 -5.68 8.18
N LYS A 380 -12.36 -6.77 7.73
CA LYS A 380 -12.99 -8.09 7.68
C LYS A 380 -11.97 -9.18 7.95
N ARG A 381 -12.23 -10.02 8.95
CA ARG A 381 -11.53 -11.29 9.13
C ARG A 381 -12.23 -12.40 8.37
N ALA A 382 -11.49 -13.17 7.59
CA ALA A 382 -12.02 -14.25 6.76
C ALA A 382 -11.16 -15.53 6.92
N PRO A 383 -11.70 -16.60 7.51
CA PRO A 383 -10.96 -17.86 7.60
C PRO A 383 -10.90 -18.57 6.24
N SER A 384 -9.80 -19.26 6.00
CA SER A 384 -9.56 -20.18 4.88
C SER A 384 -9.42 -21.58 5.42
N LYS A 385 -10.21 -22.50 4.87
CA LYS A 385 -10.24 -23.89 5.31
C LYS A 385 -9.02 -24.67 4.82
N ALA A 386 -8.58 -24.36 3.61
CA ALA A 386 -7.33 -24.88 3.08
C ALA A 386 -6.14 -24.06 3.63
N PRO A 387 -4.95 -24.66 3.72
CA PRO A 387 -3.71 -23.98 4.12
C PRO A 387 -3.12 -23.12 2.98
N PHE A 388 -3.98 -22.54 2.14
CA PHE A 388 -3.64 -21.64 1.04
C PHE A 388 -4.89 -20.83 0.65
N TYR A 389 -4.71 -19.73 -0.07
CA TYR A 389 -5.77 -18.85 -0.51
C TYR A 389 -6.54 -19.46 -1.68
N GLU A 390 -7.68 -20.10 -1.41
CA GLU A 390 -8.44 -20.82 -2.43
C GLU A 390 -9.04 -19.90 -3.51
N LEU A 391 -9.21 -20.42 -4.73
CA LEU A 391 -9.87 -19.69 -5.81
C LEU A 391 -11.29 -19.25 -5.44
N THR A 392 -12.02 -20.07 -4.66
CA THR A 392 -13.34 -19.72 -4.15
C THR A 392 -13.30 -18.57 -3.17
N ASP A 393 -12.24 -18.49 -2.37
CA ASP A 393 -12.04 -17.45 -1.37
C ASP A 393 -11.76 -16.11 -2.04
N VAL A 394 -10.75 -16.04 -2.92
CA VAL A 394 -10.40 -14.79 -3.61
C VAL A 394 -11.52 -14.30 -4.53
N THR A 395 -12.23 -15.19 -5.22
CA THR A 395 -13.34 -14.80 -6.11
C THR A 395 -14.45 -14.13 -5.30
N ARG A 396 -14.77 -14.68 -4.13
CA ARG A 396 -15.75 -14.12 -3.20
C ARG A 396 -15.27 -12.78 -2.64
N ASP A 397 -14.00 -12.68 -2.26
CA ASP A 397 -13.44 -11.46 -1.69
C ASP A 397 -13.40 -10.32 -2.70
N VAL A 398 -12.99 -10.59 -3.95
CA VAL A 398 -13.06 -9.62 -5.04
C VAL A 398 -14.50 -9.20 -5.30
N SER A 399 -15.45 -10.14 -5.32
CA SER A 399 -16.87 -9.82 -5.51
C SER A 399 -17.37 -8.85 -4.44
N PHE A 400 -17.07 -9.12 -3.17
CA PHE A 400 -17.46 -8.22 -2.08
C PHE A 400 -16.77 -6.86 -2.16
N ALA A 401 -15.47 -6.82 -2.46
CA ALA A 401 -14.75 -5.56 -2.61
C ALA A 401 -15.31 -4.69 -3.75
N LEU A 402 -15.73 -5.30 -4.87
CA LEU A 402 -16.38 -4.59 -5.97
C LEU A 402 -17.76 -4.05 -5.57
N GLU A 403 -18.55 -4.83 -4.83
CA GLU A 403 -19.84 -4.37 -4.30
C GLU A 403 -19.67 -3.19 -3.34
N ASP A 404 -18.71 -3.27 -2.42
CA ASP A 404 -18.44 -2.21 -1.44
C ASP A 404 -17.88 -0.95 -2.12
N ARG A 405 -17.07 -1.11 -3.17
CA ARG A 405 -16.62 0.01 -4.00
C ARG A 405 -17.79 0.76 -4.64
N VAL A 406 -18.78 0.03 -5.16
CA VAL A 406 -19.97 0.64 -5.79
C VAL A 406 -20.92 1.24 -4.75
N ARG A 407 -21.16 0.55 -3.63
CA ARG A 407 -22.15 0.96 -2.62
C ARG A 407 -21.63 2.05 -1.68
N HIS A 408 -20.35 1.98 -1.33
CA HIS A 408 -19.74 2.77 -0.26
C HIS A 408 -18.58 3.64 -0.75
N GLY A 409 -18.20 3.55 -2.03
CA GLY A 409 -17.08 4.31 -2.58
C GLY A 409 -15.72 3.87 -2.04
N GLN A 410 -15.62 2.66 -1.50
CA GLN A 410 -14.39 2.16 -0.89
C GLN A 410 -13.29 1.85 -1.92
N LYS A 411 -12.03 2.01 -1.49
CA LYS A 411 -10.86 1.54 -2.23
C LYS A 411 -10.84 0.00 -2.21
N MET A 412 -10.16 -0.60 -3.20
CA MET A 412 -9.86 -2.04 -3.14
C MET A 412 -9.04 -2.36 -1.88
N PRO A 413 -9.28 -3.50 -1.21
CA PRO A 413 -8.67 -3.77 0.09
C PRO A 413 -7.16 -4.02 0.00
N LEU A 414 -6.48 -3.87 1.14
CA LEU A 414 -5.23 -4.58 1.41
C LEU A 414 -5.61 -5.98 1.95
N VAL A 415 -5.11 -7.04 1.31
CA VAL A 415 -5.21 -8.38 1.88
C VAL A 415 -4.01 -8.63 2.77
N VAL A 416 -4.28 -9.04 3.99
CA VAL A 416 -3.28 -9.52 4.94
C VAL A 416 -3.52 -11.01 5.08
N SER A 417 -2.62 -11.84 4.55
CA SER A 417 -2.68 -13.29 4.68
C SER A 417 -1.78 -13.73 5.83
N VAL A 418 -2.32 -14.45 6.80
CA VAL A 418 -1.55 -14.99 7.92
C VAL A 418 -1.71 -16.51 8.01
N ASP A 419 -0.63 -17.22 8.27
CA ASP A 419 -0.61 -18.70 8.30
C ASP A 419 -1.03 -19.37 6.97
N ASN A 420 -0.90 -18.62 5.87
CA ASN A 420 -1.04 -19.06 4.49
C ASN A 420 -0.46 -17.99 3.56
N GLY A 421 -0.30 -18.29 2.27
CA GLY A 421 0.11 -17.30 1.26
C GLY A 421 1.54 -17.46 0.74
N SER A 422 2.31 -18.46 1.22
CA SER A 422 3.71 -18.64 0.83
C SER A 422 3.95 -19.62 -0.32
N THR A 423 2.97 -20.39 -0.78
CA THR A 423 3.23 -21.55 -1.65
C THR A 423 2.69 -21.35 -3.08
N LEU A 424 3.13 -22.20 -4.01
CA LEU A 424 2.62 -22.17 -5.39
C LEU A 424 1.10 -22.35 -5.49
N GLU A 425 0.45 -22.98 -4.51
CA GLU A 425 -1.01 -23.11 -4.44
C GLU A 425 -1.74 -21.76 -4.31
N ASP A 426 -1.08 -20.72 -3.79
CA ASP A 426 -1.63 -19.36 -3.65
C ASP A 426 -1.60 -18.55 -4.95
N LEU A 427 -0.68 -18.89 -5.88
CA LEU A 427 -0.42 -18.12 -7.10
C LEU A 427 -1.67 -17.87 -7.97
N PRO A 428 -2.55 -18.86 -8.24
CA PRO A 428 -3.76 -18.60 -9.02
C PRO A 428 -4.63 -17.51 -8.41
N SER A 429 -4.73 -17.48 -7.08
CA SER A 429 -5.53 -16.50 -6.36
C SER A 429 -4.86 -15.12 -6.35
N PHE A 430 -3.54 -15.08 -6.15
CA PHE A 430 -2.78 -13.83 -6.23
C PHE A 430 -2.88 -13.17 -7.60
N ARG A 431 -2.87 -13.95 -8.69
CA ARG A 431 -3.07 -13.43 -10.05
C ARG A 431 -4.44 -12.79 -10.24
N ILE A 432 -5.50 -13.37 -9.67
CA ILE A 432 -6.85 -12.77 -9.72
C ILE A 432 -6.86 -11.46 -8.94
N ALA A 433 -6.35 -11.45 -7.70
CA ALA A 433 -6.29 -10.25 -6.87
C ALA A 433 -5.51 -9.11 -7.58
N HIS A 434 -4.38 -9.45 -8.21
CA HIS A 434 -3.54 -8.51 -8.95
C HIS A 434 -4.27 -7.82 -10.12
N VAL A 435 -5.12 -8.54 -10.86
CA VAL A 435 -5.93 -7.95 -11.95
C VAL A 435 -6.81 -6.79 -11.46
N TYR A 436 -7.25 -6.84 -10.21
CA TYR A 436 -8.07 -5.80 -9.59
C TYR A 436 -7.26 -4.76 -8.81
N ASN A 437 -5.92 -4.79 -8.90
CA ASN A 437 -5.01 -3.96 -8.10
C ASN A 437 -5.23 -4.10 -6.59
N ILE A 438 -5.49 -5.32 -6.13
CA ILE A 438 -5.54 -5.65 -4.70
C ILE A 438 -4.09 -5.89 -4.26
N ASP A 439 -3.61 -5.04 -3.34
CA ASP A 439 -2.30 -5.23 -2.72
C ASP A 439 -2.39 -6.29 -1.63
N MET A 440 -1.28 -7.02 -1.41
CA MET A 440 -1.23 -8.14 -0.48
C MET A 440 0.05 -8.14 0.34
N VAL A 441 -0.04 -8.55 1.59
CA VAL A 441 1.09 -8.87 2.47
C VAL A 441 0.87 -10.25 3.09
N VAL A 442 1.95 -10.99 3.32
CA VAL A 442 1.92 -12.35 3.86
C VAL A 442 2.79 -12.46 5.11
N VAL A 443 2.27 -13.14 6.13
CA VAL A 443 3.00 -13.56 7.34
C VAL A 443 2.74 -15.03 7.58
N ASP A 444 3.72 -15.87 7.27
CA ASP A 444 3.52 -17.31 7.21
C ASP A 444 4.83 -18.03 7.54
N HIS A 445 4.75 -19.32 7.83
CA HIS A 445 5.86 -20.16 8.28
C HIS A 445 5.99 -21.48 7.50
N HIS A 446 5.05 -21.76 6.58
CA HIS A 446 5.17 -22.82 5.59
C HIS A 446 6.36 -22.55 4.65
N HIS A 447 6.90 -23.59 4.02
CA HIS A 447 8.05 -23.42 3.13
C HIS A 447 7.68 -22.52 1.93
N PRO A 448 8.38 -21.39 1.72
CA PRO A 448 7.98 -20.42 0.69
C PRO A 448 8.52 -20.75 -0.69
N ASP A 449 7.70 -20.51 -1.71
CA ASP A 449 8.06 -20.54 -3.12
C ASP A 449 8.32 -19.11 -3.62
N LYS A 450 9.47 -18.87 -4.26
CA LYS A 450 9.91 -17.50 -4.61
C LYS A 450 8.97 -16.78 -5.58
N GLU A 451 8.25 -17.54 -6.39
CA GLU A 451 7.29 -17.05 -7.36
C GLU A 451 6.15 -16.26 -6.71
N VAL A 452 5.83 -16.50 -5.43
CA VAL A 452 4.77 -15.76 -4.75
C VAL A 452 5.15 -14.30 -4.47
N ASP A 453 6.44 -14.04 -4.24
CA ASP A 453 6.94 -12.72 -3.83
C ASP A 453 6.66 -11.62 -4.87
N GLU A 454 6.53 -11.98 -6.15
CA GLU A 454 6.22 -11.05 -7.24
C GLU A 454 4.87 -10.33 -7.07
N PHE A 455 3.96 -10.93 -6.28
CA PHE A 455 2.61 -10.42 -6.05
C PHE A 455 2.45 -9.70 -4.69
N LEU A 456 3.48 -9.71 -3.85
CA LEU A 456 3.41 -9.28 -2.46
C LEU A 456 4.13 -7.95 -2.24
N LYS A 457 3.53 -7.07 -1.44
CA LYS A 457 4.20 -5.84 -0.95
C LYS A 457 5.26 -6.15 0.10
N ALA A 458 5.01 -7.19 0.88
CA ALA A 458 5.89 -7.67 1.94
C ALA A 458 5.55 -9.13 2.25
N HIS A 459 6.57 -9.91 2.57
CA HIS A 459 6.45 -11.31 2.92
C HIS A 459 7.38 -11.62 4.10
N VAL A 460 6.78 -11.97 5.24
CA VAL A 460 7.49 -12.42 6.44
C VAL A 460 7.41 -13.93 6.51
N ASN A 461 8.55 -14.59 6.43
CA ASN A 461 8.66 -16.04 6.56
C ASN A 461 10.02 -16.43 7.15
N PRO A 462 10.09 -17.24 8.24
CA PRO A 462 11.35 -17.65 8.86
C PRO A 462 12.34 -18.31 7.89
N ALA A 463 11.85 -19.06 6.90
CA ALA A 463 12.70 -19.74 5.93
C ALA A 463 13.55 -18.76 5.09
N HIS A 464 13.09 -17.51 4.88
CA HIS A 464 13.85 -16.48 4.16
C HIS A 464 15.16 -16.09 4.84
N VAL A 465 15.28 -16.31 6.15
CA VAL A 465 16.46 -15.96 6.94
C VAL A 465 17.17 -17.17 7.55
N GLY A 466 16.81 -18.37 7.08
CA GLY A 466 17.34 -19.65 7.57
C GLY A 466 16.76 -20.08 8.92
N GLY A 467 15.62 -19.53 9.32
CA GLY A 467 14.81 -20.04 10.41
C GLY A 467 13.99 -21.26 9.98
N ASP A 468 13.36 -21.90 10.95
CA ASP A 468 12.50 -23.06 10.73
C ASP A 468 11.01 -22.72 10.95
N TYR A 469 10.17 -23.68 10.60
CA TYR A 469 8.71 -23.56 10.71
C TYR A 469 8.19 -23.55 12.15
N SER A 470 9.00 -23.86 13.15
CA SER A 470 8.53 -23.87 14.54
C SER A 470 8.42 -22.47 15.14
N ILE A 471 8.82 -21.43 14.39
CA ILE A 471 8.40 -20.05 14.64
C ILE A 471 7.07 -19.84 13.90
N THR A 472 5.98 -20.03 14.61
CA THR A 472 4.63 -20.10 14.02
C THR A 472 4.11 -18.72 13.58
N ALA A 473 3.06 -18.69 12.76
CA ALA A 473 2.47 -17.45 12.29
C ALA A 473 1.91 -16.60 13.45
N GLY A 474 1.36 -17.24 14.49
CA GLY A 474 0.91 -16.57 15.71
C GLY A 474 2.03 -15.84 16.45
N MET A 475 3.23 -16.42 16.53
CA MET A 475 4.40 -15.74 17.10
C MET A 475 4.78 -14.50 16.30
N LEU A 476 4.89 -14.64 14.98
CA LEU A 476 5.25 -13.57 14.07
C LEU A 476 4.21 -12.43 14.11
N CYS A 477 2.93 -12.79 14.07
CA CYS A 477 1.83 -11.84 14.08
C CYS A 477 1.68 -11.10 15.40
N THR A 478 1.97 -11.73 16.55
CA THR A 478 2.00 -11.02 17.84
C THR A 478 3.08 -9.94 17.86
N GLU A 479 4.27 -10.22 17.36
CA GLU A 479 5.34 -9.22 17.32
C GLU A 479 5.05 -8.09 16.32
N ILE A 480 4.46 -8.42 15.15
CA ILE A 480 3.99 -7.43 14.18
C ILE A 480 2.86 -6.59 14.78
N ALA A 481 1.91 -7.20 15.50
CA ALA A 481 0.83 -6.49 16.19
C ALA A 481 1.36 -5.45 17.18
N ARG A 482 2.42 -5.79 17.93
CA ARG A 482 3.11 -4.84 18.83
C ARG A 482 3.82 -3.71 18.07
N MET A 483 4.39 -3.99 16.91
CA MET A 483 4.95 -2.94 16.02
C MET A 483 3.85 -2.03 15.44
N ILE A 484 2.65 -2.56 15.20
CA ILE A 484 1.49 -1.80 14.72
C ILE A 484 0.93 -0.92 15.84
N ASN A 485 0.70 -1.49 17.02
CA ASN A 485 0.11 -0.80 18.16
C ASN A 485 0.64 -1.41 19.48
N PRO A 486 1.62 -0.78 20.15
CA PRO A 486 2.18 -1.29 21.40
C PRO A 486 1.17 -1.42 22.55
N ASP A 487 0.09 -0.64 22.52
CA ASP A 487 -0.88 -0.57 23.63
C ASP A 487 -1.65 -1.89 23.83
N VAL A 488 -1.63 -2.80 22.84
CA VAL A 488 -2.29 -4.12 22.94
C VAL A 488 -1.43 -5.21 23.56
N GLU A 489 -0.14 -4.95 23.84
CA GLU A 489 0.83 -5.97 24.26
C GLU A 489 0.34 -6.83 25.44
N SER A 490 -0.21 -6.20 26.49
CA SER A 490 -0.69 -6.93 27.67
C SER A 490 -1.91 -7.81 27.39
N GLU A 491 -2.71 -7.46 26.38
CA GLU A 491 -3.91 -8.20 26.00
C GLU A 491 -3.57 -9.43 25.16
N ILE A 492 -2.54 -9.34 24.31
CA ILE A 492 -2.18 -10.40 23.34
C ILE A 492 -0.97 -11.26 23.76
N LEU A 493 -0.47 -11.08 24.98
CA LEU A 493 0.81 -11.65 25.43
C LEU A 493 0.87 -13.19 25.37
N HIS A 494 -0.26 -13.87 25.61
CA HIS A 494 -0.36 -15.34 25.65
C HIS A 494 -0.69 -15.97 24.29
N LEU A 495 -1.15 -15.18 23.32
CA LEU A 495 -1.44 -15.64 21.97
C LEU A 495 -0.28 -16.42 21.31
N PRO A 496 0.99 -15.96 21.33
CA PRO A 496 2.09 -16.72 20.72
C PRO A 496 2.31 -18.08 21.39
N ALA A 497 1.97 -18.24 22.67
CA ALA A 497 2.05 -19.51 23.37
C ALA A 497 0.91 -20.47 22.98
N VAL A 498 -0.31 -19.96 22.76
CA VAL A 498 -1.44 -20.76 22.24
C VAL A 498 -1.15 -21.26 20.83
N ALA A 499 -0.65 -20.37 19.98
CA ALA A 499 -0.15 -20.68 18.65
C ALA A 499 0.92 -21.78 18.66
N ALA A 500 1.94 -21.63 19.51
CA ALA A 500 3.02 -22.60 19.67
C ALA A 500 2.51 -24.02 19.99
N VAL A 501 1.56 -24.14 20.92
CA VAL A 501 1.03 -25.45 21.31
C VAL A 501 0.05 -26.02 20.30
N GLY A 502 -0.71 -25.16 19.60
CA GLY A 502 -1.60 -25.55 18.51
C GLY A 502 -0.83 -26.21 17.37
N ASP A 503 0.27 -25.58 16.99
CA ASP A 503 1.15 -26.06 15.91
C ASP A 503 2.21 -27.06 16.36
N ARG A 504 2.23 -27.37 17.66
CA ARG A 504 3.17 -28.31 18.28
C ARG A 504 4.63 -27.93 17.99
N ALA A 505 4.91 -26.62 18.02
CA ALA A 505 6.25 -26.06 17.85
C ALA A 505 7.18 -26.50 18.98
N ASP A 506 8.43 -26.82 18.63
CA ASP A 506 9.45 -27.30 19.58
C ASP A 506 10.75 -26.46 19.57
N SER A 507 10.69 -25.22 19.05
CA SER A 507 11.79 -24.25 19.13
C SER A 507 12.09 -23.79 20.55
N GLU A 508 13.26 -23.18 20.72
CA GLU A 508 13.59 -22.42 21.93
C GLU A 508 12.64 -21.22 22.09
N GLU A 509 12.31 -20.52 21.00
CA GLU A 509 11.34 -19.43 20.98
C GLU A 509 9.97 -19.87 21.48
N ALA A 510 9.45 -21.00 21.00
CA ALA A 510 8.16 -21.56 21.45
C ALA A 510 8.15 -21.78 22.97
N ARG A 511 9.22 -22.38 23.50
CA ARG A 511 9.36 -22.64 24.94
C ARG A 511 9.44 -21.35 25.75
N ASP A 512 10.13 -20.33 25.23
CA ASP A 512 10.24 -19.03 25.88
C ASP A 512 8.90 -18.28 25.91
N TYR A 513 8.12 -18.30 24.81
CA TYR A 513 6.76 -17.72 24.79
C TYR A 513 5.81 -18.42 25.76
N ILE A 514 5.86 -19.76 25.83
CA ILE A 514 5.05 -20.52 26.80
C ILE A 514 5.45 -20.16 28.24
N LYS A 515 6.76 -20.05 28.50
CA LYS A 515 7.28 -19.68 29.82
C LYS A 515 6.88 -18.26 30.22
N LEU A 516 6.83 -17.33 29.27
CA LEU A 516 6.50 -15.92 29.48
C LEU A 516 5.14 -15.72 30.19
N VAL A 517 4.18 -16.63 29.94
CA VAL A 517 2.80 -16.52 30.46
C VAL A 517 2.45 -17.60 31.49
N SER A 518 3.46 -18.33 31.98
CA SER A 518 3.29 -19.50 32.86
C SER A 518 2.77 -19.18 34.27
N ASP A 519 2.81 -17.91 34.67
CA ASP A 519 2.21 -17.39 35.90
C ASP A 519 0.68 -17.26 35.81
N ARG A 520 0.14 -17.08 34.61
CA ARG A 520 -1.30 -16.94 34.34
C ARG A 520 -1.91 -18.20 33.73
N TYR A 521 -1.19 -18.88 32.83
CA TYR A 521 -1.70 -20.05 32.12
C TYR A 521 -0.74 -21.22 32.25
N SER A 522 -1.26 -22.37 32.68
CA SER A 522 -0.50 -23.61 32.63
C SER A 522 -0.36 -24.08 31.17
N LEU A 523 0.61 -24.98 30.92
CA LEU A 523 0.73 -25.63 29.61
C LEU A 523 -0.55 -26.35 29.18
N GLN A 524 -1.33 -26.87 30.14
CA GLN A 524 -2.59 -27.52 29.84
C GLN A 524 -3.67 -26.50 29.44
N ASP A 525 -3.73 -25.34 30.10
CA ASP A 525 -4.68 -24.28 29.72
C ASP A 525 -4.45 -23.83 28.28
N LEU A 526 -3.18 -23.64 27.87
CA LEU A 526 -2.83 -23.29 26.49
C LEU A 526 -3.25 -24.38 25.49
N LYS A 527 -3.03 -25.65 25.83
CA LYS A 527 -3.45 -26.79 24.98
C LYS A 527 -4.97 -26.89 24.87
N ASP A 528 -5.68 -26.61 25.95
CA ASP A 528 -7.14 -26.61 25.98
C ASP A 528 -7.70 -25.46 25.13
N MET A 529 -7.08 -24.27 25.16
CA MET A 529 -7.42 -23.17 24.23
C MET A 529 -7.24 -23.60 22.77
N ALA A 530 -6.07 -24.17 22.41
CA ALA A 530 -5.80 -24.59 21.04
C ALA A 530 -6.77 -25.69 20.57
N LEU A 531 -7.07 -26.69 21.41
CA LEU A 531 -8.05 -27.73 21.08
C LEU A 531 -9.46 -27.16 20.92
N ALA A 532 -9.85 -26.21 21.77
CA ALA A 532 -11.14 -25.53 21.68
C ALA A 532 -11.24 -24.68 20.40
N LEU A 533 -10.16 -24.03 19.97
CA LEU A 533 -10.10 -23.31 18.68
C LEU A 533 -10.29 -24.25 17.51
N ASP A 534 -9.54 -25.36 17.44
CA ASP A 534 -9.70 -26.35 16.37
C ASP A 534 -11.12 -26.92 16.29
N TYR A 535 -11.71 -27.19 17.46
CA TYR A 535 -13.09 -27.67 17.55
C TYR A 535 -14.08 -26.61 17.06
N ALA A 536 -13.92 -25.36 17.49
CA ALA A 536 -14.76 -24.25 17.05
C ALA A 536 -14.63 -24.01 15.54
N ALA A 537 -13.39 -23.98 15.02
CA ALA A 537 -13.09 -23.77 13.61
C ALA A 537 -13.81 -24.78 12.71
N TYR A 538 -13.80 -26.06 13.11
CA TYR A 538 -14.51 -27.13 12.39
C TYR A 538 -16.00 -26.83 12.20
N TRP A 539 -16.66 -26.28 13.21
CA TRP A 539 -18.10 -25.96 13.16
C TRP A 539 -18.42 -24.60 12.58
N LEU A 540 -17.54 -23.61 12.77
CA LEU A 540 -17.67 -22.26 12.21
C LEU A 540 -17.56 -22.25 10.68
N LYS A 541 -16.82 -23.21 10.10
CA LYS A 541 -16.59 -23.37 8.66
C LYS A 541 -15.98 -22.11 8.04
N PHE A 542 -16.83 -21.23 7.50
CA PHE A 542 -16.41 -20.01 6.81
C PHE A 542 -16.63 -18.74 7.66
N SER A 543 -17.18 -18.88 8.86
CA SER A 543 -17.39 -17.77 9.79
C SER A 543 -16.12 -17.49 10.59
N SER A 544 -15.76 -16.22 10.78
CA SER A 544 -14.62 -15.82 11.60
C SER A 544 -14.80 -16.09 13.09
N GLY A 545 -16.05 -16.30 13.55
CA GLY A 545 -16.34 -16.59 14.95
C GLY A 545 -16.05 -15.45 15.91
N LYS A 546 -16.05 -14.18 15.44
CA LYS A 546 -15.89 -12.99 16.31
C LYS A 546 -16.78 -13.10 17.56
N GLY A 547 -16.24 -12.79 18.74
CA GLY A 547 -16.85 -13.05 20.03
C GLY A 547 -16.50 -14.43 20.59
N ILE A 548 -16.91 -15.52 19.94
CA ILE A 548 -16.64 -16.89 20.43
C ILE A 548 -15.13 -17.18 20.47
N VAL A 549 -14.41 -16.77 19.42
CA VAL A 549 -12.94 -16.94 19.36
C VAL A 549 -12.25 -16.08 20.42
N ASP A 550 -12.78 -14.87 20.69
CA ASP A 550 -12.27 -13.99 21.73
C ASP A 550 -12.45 -14.60 23.13
N ASP A 551 -13.61 -15.22 23.38
CA ASP A 551 -13.89 -15.93 24.62
C ASP A 551 -12.98 -17.16 24.78
N ILE A 552 -12.73 -17.93 23.72
CA ILE A 552 -11.78 -19.06 23.76
C ILE A 552 -10.36 -18.57 24.08
N LEU A 553 -9.95 -17.44 23.54
CA LEU A 553 -8.63 -16.83 23.75
C LEU A 553 -8.51 -15.99 25.02
N ASP A 554 -9.50 -16.01 25.93
CA ASP A 554 -9.48 -15.24 27.19
C ASP A 554 -9.32 -13.71 26.99
N LEU A 555 -9.88 -13.18 25.91
CA LEU A 555 -9.89 -11.75 25.56
C LEU A 555 -11.21 -11.05 25.97
N GLY A 556 -12.15 -11.82 26.51
CA GLY A 556 -13.46 -11.36 26.98
C GLY A 556 -13.63 -11.55 28.49
N ASP A 557 -14.78 -12.10 28.89
CA ASP A 557 -15.05 -12.44 30.29
C ASP A 557 -14.39 -13.78 30.66
N HIS A 558 -13.52 -13.76 31.68
CA HIS A 558 -12.75 -14.94 32.10
C HIS A 558 -13.63 -16.12 32.57
N ASP A 559 -14.79 -15.85 33.16
CA ASP A 559 -15.72 -16.91 33.55
C ASP A 559 -16.36 -17.60 32.34
N THR A 560 -16.69 -16.83 31.31
CA THR A 560 -17.19 -17.32 30.03
C THR A 560 -16.12 -18.15 29.32
N HIS A 561 -14.89 -17.65 29.25
CA HIS A 561 -13.71 -18.37 28.75
C HIS A 561 -13.59 -19.77 29.38
N ARG A 562 -13.52 -19.83 30.71
CA ARG A 562 -13.34 -21.11 31.44
C ARG A 562 -14.46 -22.11 31.16
N LYS A 563 -15.72 -21.65 31.12
CA LYS A 563 -16.89 -22.52 30.85
C LYS A 563 -16.86 -23.04 29.41
N LEU A 564 -16.56 -22.15 28.46
CA LEU A 564 -16.56 -22.46 27.04
C LEU A 564 -15.43 -23.42 26.66
N VAL A 565 -14.19 -23.11 27.06
CA VAL A 565 -13.02 -23.96 26.80
C VAL A 565 -13.21 -25.35 27.39
N ARG A 566 -13.68 -25.43 28.64
CA ARG A 566 -13.97 -26.73 29.28
C ARG A 566 -15.01 -27.53 28.49
N LEU A 567 -16.13 -26.91 28.10
CA LEU A 567 -17.19 -27.57 27.35
C LEU A 567 -16.68 -28.07 25.98
N PHE A 568 -15.95 -27.22 25.26
CA PHE A 568 -15.43 -27.56 23.94
C PHE A 568 -14.36 -28.64 24.02
N CYS A 569 -13.48 -28.61 25.01
CA CYS A 569 -12.51 -29.68 25.24
C CYS A 569 -13.18 -31.00 25.61
N GLU A 570 -14.22 -30.99 26.45
CA GLU A 570 -14.98 -32.20 26.80
C GLU A 570 -15.59 -32.84 25.55
N GLN A 571 -16.26 -32.04 24.71
CA GLN A 571 -16.86 -32.51 23.46
C GLN A 571 -15.82 -32.98 22.44
N ALA A 572 -14.76 -32.19 22.24
CA ALA A 572 -13.69 -32.50 21.30
C ALA A 572 -12.99 -33.82 21.68
N ASN A 573 -12.63 -33.99 22.95
CA ASN A 573 -12.00 -35.22 23.42
C ASN A 573 -12.94 -36.42 23.34
N GLY A 574 -14.24 -36.24 23.63
CA GLY A 574 -15.25 -37.29 23.44
C GLY A 574 -15.28 -37.81 22.00
N LEU A 575 -15.37 -36.90 21.04
CA LEU A 575 -15.39 -37.23 19.61
C LEU A 575 -14.06 -37.78 19.10
N ILE A 576 -12.92 -37.25 19.57
CA ILE A 576 -11.59 -37.81 19.25
C ILE A 576 -11.49 -39.26 19.73
N ASN A 577 -11.93 -39.54 20.96
CA ASN A 577 -11.89 -40.90 21.51
C ASN A 577 -12.78 -41.86 20.72
N GLU A 578 -14.01 -41.46 20.38
CA GLU A 578 -14.91 -42.25 19.54
C GLU A 578 -14.29 -42.54 18.15
N GLN A 579 -13.70 -41.51 17.53
CA GLN A 579 -13.02 -41.65 16.25
C GLN A 579 -11.83 -42.61 16.34
N LEU A 580 -11.02 -42.52 17.40
CA LEU A 580 -9.88 -43.39 17.62
C LEU A 580 -10.29 -44.84 17.86
N GLU A 581 -11.33 -45.09 18.67
CA GLU A 581 -11.88 -46.43 18.89
C GLU A 581 -12.30 -47.08 17.56
N ALA A 582 -12.93 -46.30 16.67
CA ALA A 582 -13.29 -46.76 15.33
C ALA A 582 -12.06 -47.04 14.45
N CYS A 583 -11.07 -46.14 14.42
CA CYS A 583 -9.94 -46.24 13.48
C CYS A 583 -8.88 -47.26 13.91
N MET A 584 -8.60 -47.39 15.20
CA MET A 584 -7.40 -48.09 15.71
C MET A 584 -7.38 -49.59 15.38
N ALA A 585 -8.55 -50.23 15.27
CA ALA A 585 -8.66 -51.64 14.88
C ALA A 585 -8.26 -51.89 13.41
N HIS A 586 -8.25 -50.84 12.58
CA HIS A 586 -7.99 -50.92 11.15
C HIS A 586 -6.60 -50.43 10.74
N VAL A 587 -5.80 -49.93 11.68
CA VAL A 587 -4.42 -49.51 11.43
C VAL A 587 -3.54 -50.71 11.11
N LYS A 588 -2.93 -50.71 9.92
CA LYS A 588 -1.96 -51.73 9.51
C LYS A 588 -0.55 -51.27 9.82
N VAL A 589 0.24 -52.11 10.48
CA VAL A 589 1.62 -51.79 10.88
C VAL A 589 2.58 -52.62 10.03
N GLN A 590 3.56 -51.97 9.43
CA GLN A 590 4.62 -52.60 8.65
C GLN A 590 5.99 -52.04 9.07
N LYS A 591 6.98 -52.91 9.24
CA LYS A 591 8.36 -52.49 9.45
C LYS A 591 9.04 -52.24 8.09
N LEU A 592 9.61 -51.06 7.93
CA LEU A 592 10.33 -50.64 6.73
C LEU A 592 11.81 -51.07 6.77
N PRO A 593 12.52 -51.08 5.62
CA PRO A 593 13.94 -51.47 5.54
C PRO A 593 14.88 -50.65 6.42
N ASN A 594 14.61 -49.35 6.59
CA ASN A 594 15.34 -48.47 7.51
C ASN A 594 15.01 -48.69 9.00
N GLY A 595 14.12 -49.63 9.33
CA GLY A 595 13.73 -49.95 10.70
C GLY A 595 12.52 -49.17 11.23
N ALA A 596 12.02 -48.18 10.50
CA ALA A 596 10.81 -47.42 10.86
C ALA A 596 9.54 -48.28 10.84
N LEU A 597 8.63 -47.99 11.76
CA LEU A 597 7.28 -48.55 11.77
C LEU A 597 6.35 -47.65 10.94
N LEU A 598 5.95 -48.12 9.76
CA LEU A 598 4.94 -47.48 8.94
C LEU A 598 3.56 -47.97 9.35
N ASN A 599 2.71 -47.05 9.80
CA ASN A 599 1.33 -47.29 10.18
C ASN A 599 0.44 -46.72 9.10
N VAL A 600 -0.43 -47.54 8.53
CA VAL A 600 -1.28 -47.16 7.39
C VAL A 600 -2.74 -47.26 7.80
N LEU A 601 -3.49 -46.17 7.58
CA LEU A 601 -4.93 -46.08 7.87
C LEU A 601 -5.68 -45.57 6.64
N ASP A 602 -6.68 -46.32 6.19
CA ASP A 602 -7.68 -45.85 5.23
C ASP A 602 -8.74 -45.03 5.97
N ILE A 603 -8.59 -43.71 5.95
CA ILE A 603 -9.47 -42.78 6.67
C ILE A 603 -10.85 -42.75 6.01
N GLU A 604 -10.91 -42.90 4.69
CA GLU A 604 -12.17 -42.83 3.94
C GLU A 604 -13.13 -43.94 4.34
N ASN A 605 -12.59 -45.15 4.56
CA ASN A 605 -13.39 -46.35 4.85
C ASN A 605 -13.46 -46.71 6.34
N HIS A 606 -12.51 -46.25 7.17
CA HIS A 606 -12.39 -46.67 8.56
C HIS A 606 -12.47 -45.53 9.58
N ALA A 607 -12.97 -44.36 9.17
CA ALA A 607 -13.19 -43.22 10.04
C ALA A 607 -14.59 -42.62 9.81
N HIS A 608 -15.19 -41.99 10.82
CA HIS A 608 -16.44 -41.24 10.60
C HIS A 608 -16.13 -39.99 9.77
N LYS A 609 -16.92 -39.80 8.70
CA LYS A 609 -16.79 -38.70 7.76
C LYS A 609 -17.72 -37.55 8.14
N PHE A 610 -17.29 -36.33 7.79
CA PHE A 610 -18.03 -35.09 8.07
C PHE A 610 -18.29 -34.83 9.57
N THR A 611 -17.50 -35.47 10.44
CA THR A 611 -17.46 -35.23 11.88
C THR A 611 -16.09 -34.71 12.31
N PHE A 612 -16.03 -34.08 13.49
CA PHE A 612 -14.76 -33.83 14.14
C PHE A 612 -14.24 -35.13 14.79
N PRO A 613 -12.92 -35.39 14.79
CA PRO A 613 -11.86 -34.62 14.13
C PRO A 613 -11.79 -34.89 12.60
N PRO A 614 -11.36 -33.91 11.78
CA PRO A 614 -11.14 -34.10 10.35
C PRO A 614 -9.96 -35.06 10.06
N PRO A 615 -9.83 -35.58 8.82
CA PRO A 615 -8.81 -36.57 8.44
C PRO A 615 -7.37 -36.25 8.88
N GLY A 616 -6.95 -34.98 8.74
CA GLY A 616 -5.62 -34.53 9.16
C GLY A 616 -5.38 -34.65 10.67
N LYS A 617 -6.39 -34.31 11.47
CA LYS A 617 -6.35 -34.43 12.93
C LYS A 617 -6.55 -35.87 13.38
N THR A 618 -7.45 -36.65 12.75
CA THR A 618 -7.56 -38.11 12.98
C THR A 618 -6.22 -38.80 12.79
N SER A 619 -5.50 -38.51 11.69
CA SER A 619 -4.18 -39.08 11.43
C SER A 619 -3.14 -38.68 12.48
N GLY A 620 -3.21 -37.42 12.96
CA GLY A 620 -2.37 -36.92 14.05
C GLY A 620 -2.63 -37.65 15.37
N GLU A 621 -3.89 -37.79 15.78
CA GLU A 621 -4.26 -38.48 17.03
C GLU A 621 -3.89 -39.98 16.99
N VAL A 622 -4.09 -40.63 15.83
CA VAL A 622 -3.64 -42.01 15.60
C VAL A 622 -2.11 -42.10 15.72
N HIS A 623 -1.39 -41.17 15.10
CA HIS A 623 0.07 -41.10 15.19
C HIS A 623 0.54 -40.92 16.63
N ASP A 624 -0.05 -40.01 17.40
CA ASP A 624 0.32 -39.76 18.80
C ASP A 624 0.13 -41.01 19.68
N ARG A 625 -0.98 -41.74 19.48
CA ARG A 625 -1.25 -42.99 20.20
C ARG A 625 -0.22 -44.08 19.85
N LEU A 626 0.19 -44.16 18.58
CA LEU A 626 1.17 -45.14 18.12
C LEU A 626 2.60 -44.77 18.56
N CYS A 627 2.95 -43.50 18.57
CA CYS A 627 4.21 -43.00 19.13
C CYS A 627 4.35 -43.32 20.63
N LYS A 628 3.26 -43.25 21.40
CA LYS A 628 3.24 -43.69 22.81
C LYS A 628 3.36 -45.22 22.94
N LYS A 629 2.67 -45.97 22.07
CA LYS A 629 2.70 -47.44 22.08
C LYS A 629 4.07 -48.01 21.70
N TYR A 630 4.76 -47.36 20.77
CA TYR A 630 6.07 -47.75 20.24
C TYR A 630 7.16 -46.77 20.67
N GLU A 631 7.12 -46.33 21.92
CA GLU A 631 8.09 -45.38 22.46
C GLU A 631 9.54 -45.86 22.25
N GLY A 632 10.40 -44.95 21.81
CA GLY A 632 11.80 -45.24 21.47
C GLY A 632 12.04 -45.85 20.08
N LEU A 633 10.99 -46.10 19.29
CA LEU A 633 11.11 -46.53 17.90
C LEU A 633 10.76 -45.39 16.92
N PRO A 634 11.37 -45.36 15.73
CA PRO A 634 10.94 -44.50 14.62
C PRO A 634 9.56 -44.89 14.13
N VAL A 635 8.64 -43.91 14.05
CA VAL A 635 7.23 -44.13 13.73
C VAL A 635 6.81 -43.18 12.61
N VAL A 636 6.20 -43.72 11.57
CA VAL A 636 5.54 -42.95 10.51
C VAL A 636 4.08 -43.39 10.43
N THR A 637 3.16 -42.45 10.32
CA THR A 637 1.73 -42.72 10.11
C THR A 637 1.30 -42.10 8.80
N LEU A 638 0.69 -42.92 7.94
CA LEU A 638 0.10 -42.54 6.67
C LEU A 638 -1.40 -42.80 6.74
N GLY A 639 -2.17 -41.72 6.85
CA GLY A 639 -3.62 -41.76 6.76
C GLY A 639 -4.06 -41.31 5.38
N TYR A 640 -4.77 -42.15 4.61
CA TYR A 640 -5.13 -41.84 3.23
C TYR A 640 -6.63 -41.88 2.96
N GLY A 641 -7.04 -41.12 1.94
CA GLY A 641 -8.39 -41.10 1.39
C GLY A 641 -8.44 -41.57 -0.07
N PRO A 642 -9.45 -41.14 -0.84
CA PRO A 642 -9.54 -41.48 -2.27
C PRO A 642 -8.38 -40.90 -3.07
N ASP A 643 -8.10 -39.62 -2.87
CA ASP A 643 -7.24 -38.77 -3.70
C ASP A 643 -6.20 -37.97 -2.88
N PHE A 644 -6.01 -38.33 -1.61
CA PHE A 644 -5.04 -37.69 -0.73
C PHE A 644 -4.41 -38.65 0.27
N ALA A 645 -3.26 -38.26 0.83
CA ALA A 645 -2.67 -38.87 2.02
C ALA A 645 -2.05 -37.83 2.94
N VAL A 646 -2.25 -38.02 4.25
CA VAL A 646 -1.67 -37.26 5.35
C VAL A 646 -0.54 -38.08 5.94
N ILE A 647 0.61 -37.44 6.14
CA ILE A 647 1.84 -38.07 6.59
C ILE A 647 2.29 -37.40 7.90
N ARG A 648 2.55 -38.22 8.92
CA ARG A 648 3.12 -37.80 10.21
C ARG A 648 4.34 -38.66 10.51
N SER A 649 5.45 -38.05 10.88
CA SER A 649 6.72 -38.73 11.19
C SER A 649 7.26 -38.32 12.55
N LYS A 650 7.85 -39.29 13.25
CA LYS A 650 8.68 -39.09 14.44
C LYS A 650 9.97 -39.90 14.31
N SER A 651 11.11 -39.24 14.48
CA SER A 651 12.46 -39.83 14.39
C SER A 651 12.80 -40.43 13.02
N VAL A 652 12.13 -39.97 11.96
CA VAL A 652 12.51 -40.26 10.57
C VAL A 652 12.66 -38.93 9.84
N ARG A 653 13.84 -38.72 9.25
CA ARG A 653 14.20 -37.51 8.51
C ARG A 653 13.54 -37.53 7.15
N MET A 654 12.28 -37.12 7.11
CA MET A 654 11.55 -36.99 5.87
C MET A 654 11.83 -35.62 5.24
N ASN A 655 11.93 -35.60 3.92
CA ASN A 655 11.90 -34.37 3.13
C ASN A 655 10.66 -34.45 2.25
N ILE A 656 9.50 -34.17 2.85
CA ILE A 656 8.21 -34.31 2.16
C ILE A 656 8.18 -33.49 0.87
N PRO A 657 8.58 -32.21 0.83
CA PRO A 657 8.61 -31.44 -0.42
C PRO A 657 9.46 -32.09 -1.52
N GLN A 658 10.61 -32.67 -1.17
CA GLN A 658 11.41 -33.44 -2.11
C GLN A 658 10.68 -34.71 -2.57
N MET A 659 10.10 -35.48 -1.65
CA MET A 659 9.34 -36.69 -1.98
C MET A 659 8.15 -36.39 -2.88
N VAL A 660 7.43 -35.27 -2.68
CA VAL A 660 6.32 -34.85 -3.56
C VAL A 660 6.83 -34.60 -4.99
N ARG A 661 7.92 -33.85 -5.14
CA ARG A 661 8.54 -33.57 -6.46
C ARG A 661 8.97 -34.86 -7.15
N GLU A 662 9.67 -35.73 -6.44
CA GLU A 662 10.10 -37.00 -7.00
C GLU A 662 8.91 -37.90 -7.38
N LEU A 663 7.85 -37.95 -6.56
CA LEU A 663 6.64 -38.70 -6.88
C LEU A 663 5.90 -38.12 -8.10
N HIS A 664 5.90 -36.80 -8.26
CA HIS A 664 5.34 -36.12 -9.42
C HIS A 664 6.10 -36.50 -10.70
N ASP A 665 7.42 -36.47 -10.65
CA ASP A 665 8.28 -36.75 -11.80
C ASP A 665 8.31 -38.24 -12.16
N GLU A 666 8.27 -39.13 -11.16
CA GLU A 666 8.39 -40.59 -11.36
C GLU A 666 7.08 -41.28 -11.74
N ILE A 667 5.92 -40.71 -11.40
CA ILE A 667 4.60 -41.36 -11.59
C ILE A 667 3.81 -40.64 -12.68
N GLU A 668 4.00 -41.07 -13.93
CA GLU A 668 3.23 -40.57 -15.07
C GLU A 668 1.72 -40.78 -14.84
N GLY A 669 0.93 -39.71 -15.00
CA GLY A 669 -0.51 -39.73 -14.74
C GLY A 669 -0.89 -39.72 -13.25
N GLY A 670 0.08 -39.72 -12.32
CA GLY A 670 -0.16 -39.70 -10.88
C GLY A 670 -0.81 -38.42 -10.37
N GLY A 671 -0.58 -37.29 -11.06
CA GLY A 671 -1.10 -35.97 -10.67
C GLY A 671 -0.70 -35.58 -9.25
N VAL A 672 0.50 -36.00 -8.82
CA VAL A 672 0.96 -35.81 -7.44
C VAL A 672 1.24 -34.33 -7.21
N ASN A 673 0.64 -33.77 -6.17
CA ASN A 673 0.89 -32.41 -5.71
C ASN A 673 0.74 -32.35 -4.18
N GLY A 674 1.10 -31.23 -3.56
CA GLY A 674 0.99 -30.99 -2.13
C GLY A 674 2.32 -30.59 -1.52
N GLY A 675 2.41 -30.68 -0.20
CA GLY A 675 3.54 -30.14 0.53
C GLY A 675 3.43 -30.37 2.03
N GLY A 676 4.11 -29.51 2.78
CA GLY A 676 4.20 -29.56 4.22
C GLY A 676 5.63 -29.38 4.73
N HIS A 677 5.81 -29.70 5.99
CA HIS A 677 7.07 -29.64 6.72
C HIS A 677 7.92 -30.89 6.47
N LEU A 678 9.14 -30.89 7.01
CA LEU A 678 10.03 -32.06 6.94
C LEU A 678 9.36 -33.31 7.55
N VAL A 679 8.64 -33.16 8.67
CA VAL A 679 8.09 -34.30 9.43
C VAL A 679 6.58 -34.48 9.31
N VAL A 680 5.87 -33.53 8.71
CA VAL A 680 4.41 -33.49 8.60
C VAL A 680 4.02 -32.95 7.25
N GLY A 681 3.12 -33.61 6.53
CA GLY A 681 2.64 -33.07 5.27
C GLY A 681 1.44 -33.79 4.71
N SER A 682 0.98 -33.34 3.56
CA SER A 682 -0.07 -34.01 2.81
C SER A 682 0.22 -34.00 1.32
N ILE A 683 -0.18 -35.08 0.65
CA ILE A 683 -0.11 -35.20 -0.79
C ILE A 683 -1.51 -35.43 -1.36
N LYS A 684 -1.76 -34.88 -2.53
CA LYS A 684 -2.91 -35.17 -3.39
C LYS A 684 -2.43 -35.93 -4.61
N PHE A 685 -3.30 -36.77 -5.16
CA PHE A 685 -3.03 -37.58 -6.33
C PHE A 685 -4.33 -37.98 -7.02
N VAL A 686 -4.26 -38.42 -8.27
CA VAL A 686 -5.42 -38.97 -8.97
C VAL A 686 -5.88 -40.25 -8.26
N GLU A 687 -7.16 -40.37 -7.92
CA GLU A 687 -7.72 -41.50 -7.16
C GLU A 687 -7.36 -42.87 -7.76
N GLY A 688 -7.42 -43.00 -9.10
CA GLY A 688 -7.06 -44.23 -9.81
C GLY A 688 -5.58 -44.63 -9.68
N MET A 689 -4.71 -43.70 -9.30
CA MET A 689 -3.26 -43.91 -9.12
C MET A 689 -2.87 -44.13 -7.66
N ARG A 690 -3.83 -44.08 -6.73
CA ARG A 690 -3.60 -44.20 -5.28
C ARG A 690 -2.63 -45.31 -4.89
N THR A 691 -2.88 -46.53 -5.35
CA THR A 691 -2.04 -47.68 -4.97
C THR A 691 -0.57 -47.50 -5.41
N GLN A 692 -0.34 -46.94 -6.60
CA GLN A 692 1.00 -46.71 -7.12
C GLN A 692 1.71 -45.61 -6.33
N VAL A 693 1.02 -44.49 -6.10
CA VAL A 693 1.56 -43.34 -5.34
C VAL A 693 1.88 -43.74 -3.90
N LEU A 694 0.96 -44.39 -3.19
CA LEU A 694 1.17 -44.80 -1.81
C LEU A 694 2.29 -45.84 -1.66
N SER A 695 2.39 -46.79 -2.60
CA SER A 695 3.47 -47.78 -2.60
C SER A 695 4.83 -47.11 -2.80
N LYS A 696 4.91 -46.17 -3.77
CA LYS A 696 6.15 -45.44 -4.04
C LYS A 696 6.54 -44.51 -2.89
N LEU A 697 5.56 -43.87 -2.25
CA LEU A 697 5.78 -43.07 -1.06
C LEU A 697 6.34 -43.94 0.09
N ALA A 698 5.79 -45.13 0.33
CA ALA A 698 6.29 -46.05 1.34
C ALA A 698 7.73 -46.52 1.05
N GLU A 699 8.09 -46.75 -0.22
CA GLU A 699 9.48 -47.04 -0.62
C GLU A 699 10.42 -45.88 -0.26
N LYS A 700 10.04 -44.65 -0.60
CA LYS A 700 10.85 -43.44 -0.31
C LYS A 700 11.01 -43.23 1.19
N ILE A 701 9.95 -43.41 1.98
CA ILE A 701 10.01 -43.37 3.45
C ILE A 701 10.95 -44.47 3.97
N GLY A 702 10.93 -45.66 3.38
CA GLY A 702 11.79 -46.78 3.76
C GLY A 702 13.27 -46.60 3.40
N ALA A 703 13.59 -45.63 2.53
CA ALA A 703 14.95 -45.25 2.16
C ALA A 703 15.46 -44.01 2.95
N ALA A 704 14.58 -43.32 3.68
CA ALA A 704 14.94 -42.14 4.46
C ALA A 704 15.79 -42.50 5.69
N GLU A 705 16.63 -41.55 6.12
CA GLU A 705 17.43 -41.68 7.34
C GLU A 705 16.55 -41.67 8.60
N VAL A 706 16.96 -42.44 9.60
CA VAL A 706 16.36 -42.51 10.94
C VAL A 706 17.32 -41.84 11.91
N GLU A 707 16.77 -41.12 12.89
CA GLU A 707 17.54 -40.39 13.92
C GLU A 707 18.26 -41.28 14.94
#